data_AF-A0A1F5XWK1-F1
#
_entry.id   AF-A0A1F5XWK1-F1
#
_cell.length_a   1.000
_cell.length_b   1.000
_cell.length_c   1.000
_cell.angle_alpha   90.00
_cell.angle_beta   90.00
_cell.angle_gamma   90.00
#
_symmetry.space_group_name_H-M   'P 1'
#
loop_
_entity.id
_entity.type
_entity.pdbx_description
1 polymer ?
#
loop_
_entity_poly.entity_id
_entity_poly.type
_entity_poly.pdbx_seq_one_letter_code
_entity_poly.pdbx_strand_id
1 'polypeptide(L)'
;MENFRTLKILKIIIMGTLALSPIFSSAYEPETTHKALTQEIIKTFNAYYPKLKLGAIESAAVEVGSIGEDDGVRALHHFYDPVYNRGLFGQLSAKNWAQNTLAQAGAFRPLAGAITGIFGAPTDYSWDRAVYDYVWVDKSRGLDGLGHLLHLIEDMSVPDHTRNDAHPPYGDKLFHQASPYEHWADKWNTETISGLSTMIYHSDSQPAHFSSLAGYFDSIASYSNNNFFSKDTTPDKSQIYFQPLEGKTIKQTLSTGDVAEFILSVGLDKYKLAKIKTNIITDSRLYFIEDQDKLVLTDYWSHLSKQAVLHGTGVVRLFFEEVEKERKEKKLFAKNKSVLDRLASVVGISQPEPTPLVSEIPDNAFQINLAVKPPSEEIVGAKSDLDVGRLSEISRSSTLGVSPGGVEEENHSNILENVGMSQVGGNTESGSLPPFLQLQAIGGGSAGFGGGGSPTPSVQILTTSSEVQSLGGTETSEPPDTTPPDISLSVSECSSSLSSDGCLLASSTVSLVWSSTANDLNHYIIECEKSSPPVGGCSGFNFASTTATSTIYSLPTDDSIYIFKAKAVDGAGNESAQTTKTAELSLRPVVINEVAWAGTSAPFANDEWIELYNRSSQSVNLANWVLYASDGAPYINLLGAVSARGYYLIERTNDNTVSDVAADLIVPFSGLSSGSGLGNSGEILILSKASTTIDQTALCPGRWCGGAAGGVYSTMERIDPDIAGTDTTNWSTSNSGASNSFIKNGKDAVGANLTATPRARNSLHYLISQNSTLSADRVLKKSWGTYIIRPSENFTVPAGKTLTIEPGVTVKMGDTADLIVNGTLKSDGTAENNILFTSLSSPPFSGSWRNVRITSSSQNSSVSYTRFKYGGGFTSNIPLERRALFSVIDNSVTISNSIFESSFSVGMRLITSNSTVQNSIFSVGTTTTDNVGLYIIGGSPTVSGNTFLENYYGFKAEGGSASVSDNVFTNNISYAAYSINGASTFSGNSGAGNGKNGIALSGTISTASGTTTIYANAIPYLIGEYPYENPKVAAGSAAIIETGAVWKGLTPYSRFVVNGALKLEGANKDSIIFTSVADSAPAQWYGMEVNAGGYLYGGGFTLRYGGRGDGGNPNAIAGIGVFGGSVNLSDGRIENNYLAGMRLYDRATSTLTNFEFNNHTAPTGNSTAFISANSTIQATNVTFSGNTTDKSPANAF
;
A
#
# COMPACT_ATOMS: atom_id res chain seq x y z
N MET A 1 -34.14 -37.45 -37.71
CA MET A 1 -32.99 -37.72 -38.60
C MET A 1 -31.93 -36.69 -38.29
N GLU A 2 -31.30 -36.79 -37.11
CA GLU A 2 -30.08 -37.58 -36.91
C GLU A 2 -28.90 -36.96 -37.66
N ASN A 3 -28.19 -36.04 -36.98
CA ASN A 3 -26.74 -35.79 -37.15
C ASN A 3 -26.18 -34.68 -36.26
N PHE A 4 -26.97 -34.08 -35.34
CA PHE A 4 -26.46 -33.05 -34.43
C PHE A 4 -26.01 -33.54 -33.04
N ARG A 5 -26.10 -34.84 -32.74
CA ARG A 5 -25.65 -35.40 -31.45
C ARG A 5 -24.23 -35.97 -31.47
N THR A 6 -23.72 -36.40 -32.62
CA THR A 6 -22.40 -37.05 -32.72
C THR A 6 -21.23 -36.05 -32.77
N LEU A 7 -21.45 -34.82 -33.26
CA LEU A 7 -20.40 -33.79 -33.33
C LEU A 7 -20.10 -33.10 -31.98
N LYS A 8 -21.05 -33.11 -31.02
CA LYS A 8 -20.80 -32.58 -29.66
C LYS A 8 -20.04 -33.57 -28.79
N ILE A 9 -20.26 -34.87 -28.97
CA ILE A 9 -19.54 -35.91 -28.23
C ILE A 9 -18.09 -36.00 -28.72
N LEU A 10 -17.81 -35.79 -30.01
CA LEU A 10 -16.43 -35.76 -30.52
C LEU A 10 -15.65 -34.50 -30.04
N LYS A 11 -16.31 -33.34 -29.87
CA LYS A 11 -15.69 -32.15 -29.26
C LYS A 11 -15.42 -32.30 -27.76
N ILE A 12 -16.27 -33.05 -27.04
CA ILE A 12 -16.07 -33.32 -25.61
C ILE A 12 -15.01 -34.41 -25.40
N ILE A 13 -14.89 -35.39 -26.30
CA ILE A 13 -13.83 -36.40 -26.22
C ILE A 13 -12.46 -35.83 -26.63
N ILE A 14 -12.39 -34.87 -27.58
CA ILE A 14 -11.15 -34.18 -27.93
C ILE A 14 -10.72 -33.19 -26.83
N MET A 15 -11.66 -32.49 -26.16
CA MET A 15 -11.33 -31.70 -24.96
C MET A 15 -10.99 -32.59 -23.75
N GLY A 16 -11.58 -33.77 -23.62
CA GLY A 16 -11.30 -34.72 -22.54
C GLY A 16 -9.98 -35.49 -22.71
N THR A 17 -9.43 -35.56 -23.92
CA THR A 17 -8.12 -36.18 -24.19
C THR A 17 -6.97 -35.18 -24.29
N LEU A 18 -7.26 -33.89 -24.51
CA LEU A 18 -6.27 -32.80 -24.37
C LEU A 18 -6.04 -32.36 -22.92
N ALA A 19 -6.81 -32.89 -21.95
CA ALA A 19 -6.65 -32.60 -20.52
C ALA A 19 -5.55 -33.44 -19.82
N LEU A 20 -4.73 -34.20 -20.55
CA LEU A 20 -3.67 -35.05 -19.99
C LEU A 20 -2.26 -34.76 -20.53
N SER A 21 -2.08 -33.68 -21.30
CA SER A 21 -0.76 -33.12 -21.58
C SER A 21 -0.79 -31.64 -21.22
N PRO A 22 0.00 -31.21 -20.23
CA PRO A 22 -0.07 -29.84 -19.78
C PRO A 22 0.43 -28.88 -20.86
N ILE A 23 -0.37 -27.85 -21.11
CA ILE A 23 -0.14 -26.79 -22.07
C ILE A 23 0.60 -25.70 -21.29
N PHE A 24 1.94 -25.68 -21.32
CA PHE A 24 2.74 -24.68 -20.61
C PHE A 24 3.07 -23.51 -21.53
N SER A 25 2.98 -22.28 -21.03
CA SER A 25 3.77 -21.16 -21.54
C SER A 25 5.13 -21.30 -20.86
N SER A 26 6.20 -21.52 -21.63
CA SER A 26 7.58 -21.41 -21.10
C SER A 26 8.08 -20.01 -21.39
N ALA A 27 8.98 -19.49 -20.54
CA ALA A 27 9.52 -18.16 -20.70
C ALA A 27 10.58 -18.11 -21.81
N TYR A 28 11.80 -17.73 -21.45
CA TYR A 28 12.98 -18.05 -22.24
C TYR A 28 13.14 -19.57 -22.41
N GLU A 29 13.81 -20.03 -23.46
CA GLU A 29 14.07 -21.48 -23.57
C GLU A 29 15.09 -21.89 -22.49
N PRO A 30 14.78 -22.90 -21.64
CA PRO A 30 15.65 -23.41 -20.58
C PRO A 30 17.11 -23.66 -20.99
N GLU A 31 17.31 -24.43 -22.06
CA GLU A 31 18.61 -24.90 -22.54
C GLU A 31 19.37 -23.84 -23.33
N THR A 32 18.68 -22.80 -23.84
CA THR A 32 19.33 -21.69 -24.54
C THR A 32 19.46 -20.47 -23.63
N THR A 33 18.38 -19.72 -23.44
CA THR A 33 18.42 -18.33 -22.98
C THR A 33 18.46 -18.21 -21.46
N HIS A 34 17.75 -19.07 -20.72
CA HIS A 34 17.86 -19.11 -19.25
C HIS A 34 19.26 -19.50 -18.81
N LYS A 35 19.77 -20.62 -19.32
CA LYS A 35 21.13 -21.08 -19.08
C LYS A 35 22.18 -20.01 -19.40
N ALA A 36 22.01 -19.33 -20.54
CA ALA A 36 22.84 -18.21 -20.95
C ALA A 36 22.85 -17.04 -19.95
N LEU A 37 21.67 -16.55 -19.55
CA LEU A 37 21.53 -15.44 -18.62
C LEU A 37 22.06 -15.82 -17.23
N THR A 38 21.81 -17.04 -16.77
CA THR A 38 22.36 -17.60 -15.53
C THR A 38 23.89 -17.61 -15.56
N GLN A 39 24.52 -17.97 -16.68
CA GLN A 39 25.98 -17.86 -16.83
C GLN A 39 26.48 -16.41 -16.72
N GLU A 40 25.78 -15.45 -17.34
CA GLU A 40 26.14 -14.04 -17.24
C GLU A 40 25.90 -13.47 -15.83
N ILE A 41 24.88 -13.93 -15.10
CA ILE A 41 24.66 -13.64 -13.67
C ILE A 41 25.87 -14.13 -12.86
N ILE A 42 26.30 -15.37 -13.04
CA ILE A 42 27.42 -15.95 -12.29
C ILE A 42 28.72 -15.24 -12.62
N LYS A 43 29.00 -14.94 -13.90
CA LYS A 43 30.17 -14.15 -14.31
C LYS A 43 30.16 -12.77 -13.66
N THR A 44 29.01 -12.10 -13.65
CA THR A 44 28.85 -10.77 -13.06
C THR A 44 29.02 -10.81 -11.54
N PHE A 45 28.41 -11.78 -10.87
CA PHE A 45 28.59 -12.03 -9.44
C PHE A 45 30.06 -12.30 -9.09
N ASN A 46 30.73 -13.16 -9.84
CA ASN A 46 32.14 -13.48 -9.65
C ASN A 46 33.07 -12.27 -9.85
N ALA A 47 32.71 -11.35 -10.74
CA ALA A 47 33.44 -10.11 -10.95
C ALA A 47 33.25 -9.11 -9.79
N TYR A 48 32.01 -8.93 -9.33
CA TYR A 48 31.67 -8.01 -8.24
C TYR A 48 32.10 -8.53 -6.85
N TYR A 49 32.02 -9.85 -6.62
CA TYR A 49 32.23 -10.49 -5.31
C TYR A 49 33.26 -11.64 -5.41
N PRO A 50 34.53 -11.36 -5.75
CA PRO A 50 35.53 -12.39 -6.03
C PRO A 50 35.87 -13.30 -4.85
N LYS A 51 35.55 -12.89 -3.61
CA LYS A 51 35.75 -13.70 -2.39
C LYS A 51 34.65 -14.75 -2.18
N LEU A 52 33.52 -14.60 -2.88
CA LEU A 52 32.39 -15.55 -2.86
C LEU A 52 32.28 -16.31 -4.18
N LYS A 53 33.32 -16.25 -5.02
CA LYS A 53 33.30 -16.74 -6.39
C LYS A 53 32.81 -18.18 -6.49
N LEU A 54 31.82 -18.39 -7.35
CA LEU A 54 31.38 -19.72 -7.78
C LEU A 54 32.37 -20.26 -8.82
N GLY A 55 32.97 -21.41 -8.54
CA GLY A 55 33.79 -22.19 -9.46
C GLY A 55 32.97 -23.05 -10.41
N ALA A 56 33.62 -23.74 -11.33
CA ALA A 56 32.96 -24.45 -12.43
C ALA A 56 31.90 -25.48 -11.99
N ILE A 57 32.14 -26.21 -10.90
CA ILE A 57 31.20 -27.21 -10.37
C ILE A 57 29.97 -26.52 -9.78
N GLU A 58 30.17 -25.43 -9.03
CA GLU A 58 29.10 -24.69 -8.39
C GLU A 58 28.24 -23.96 -9.44
N SER A 59 28.88 -23.36 -10.45
CA SER A 59 28.19 -22.77 -11.60
C SER A 59 27.31 -23.80 -12.31
N ALA A 60 27.84 -24.98 -12.59
CA ALA A 60 27.09 -26.04 -13.25
C ALA A 60 25.85 -26.48 -12.45
N ALA A 61 25.92 -26.49 -11.11
CA ALA A 61 24.76 -26.80 -10.28
C ALA A 61 23.66 -25.73 -10.39
N VAL A 62 24.02 -24.45 -10.39
CA VAL A 62 23.06 -23.35 -10.59
C VAL A 62 22.44 -23.41 -11.98
N GLU A 63 23.24 -23.71 -13.01
CA GLU A 63 22.76 -23.88 -14.38
C GLU A 63 21.74 -25.02 -14.52
N VAL A 64 21.99 -26.17 -13.86
CA VAL A 64 21.04 -27.30 -13.87
C VAL A 64 19.69 -26.91 -13.28
N GLY A 65 19.68 -26.21 -12.16
CA GLY A 65 18.44 -25.76 -11.53
C GLY A 65 17.70 -24.71 -12.33
N SER A 66 18.43 -23.81 -13.00
CA SER A 66 17.84 -22.82 -13.90
C SER A 66 17.11 -23.49 -15.08
N ILE A 67 17.69 -24.56 -15.63
CA ILE A 67 17.03 -25.35 -16.68
C ILE A 67 15.81 -26.11 -16.13
N GLY A 68 15.91 -26.68 -14.93
CA GLY A 68 14.89 -27.56 -14.36
C GLY A 68 13.59 -26.88 -13.88
N GLU A 69 13.53 -25.56 -13.76
CA GLU A 69 12.31 -24.86 -13.27
C GLU A 69 11.15 -24.88 -14.27
N ASP A 70 11.44 -25.10 -15.55
CA ASP A 70 10.46 -25.26 -16.63
C ASP A 70 9.89 -26.68 -16.73
N ASP A 71 10.37 -27.63 -15.91
CA ASP A 71 9.93 -29.01 -15.96
C ASP A 71 8.52 -29.20 -15.39
N GLY A 72 7.66 -29.84 -16.20
CA GLY A 72 6.33 -30.26 -15.77
C GLY A 72 5.49 -29.08 -15.27
N VAL A 73 4.67 -29.30 -14.24
CA VAL A 73 3.63 -28.33 -13.83
C VAL A 73 4.15 -27.03 -13.20
N ARG A 74 5.46 -26.87 -13.03
CA ARG A 74 6.09 -25.72 -12.39
C ARG A 74 5.93 -24.43 -13.20
N ALA A 75 5.89 -24.54 -14.53
CA ALA A 75 5.66 -23.43 -15.45
C ALA A 75 4.35 -22.65 -15.20
N LEU A 76 3.36 -23.28 -14.54
CA LEU A 76 2.12 -22.57 -14.12
C LEU A 76 2.38 -21.46 -13.10
N HIS A 77 3.54 -21.46 -12.45
CA HIS A 77 3.93 -20.54 -11.40
C HIS A 77 4.96 -19.49 -11.85
N HIS A 78 5.32 -19.44 -13.13
CA HIS A 78 6.32 -18.50 -13.68
C HIS A 78 5.83 -17.07 -13.85
N PHE A 79 4.53 -16.84 -13.62
CA PHE A 79 3.90 -15.55 -13.81
C PHE A 79 3.80 -14.77 -12.50
N TYR A 80 4.10 -13.48 -12.54
CA TYR A 80 3.81 -12.58 -11.45
C TYR A 80 3.50 -11.19 -11.98
N ASP A 81 2.23 -10.83 -11.85
CA ASP A 81 1.70 -9.52 -12.17
C ASP A 81 1.81 -8.61 -10.94
N PRO A 82 2.75 -7.63 -10.95
CA PRO A 82 3.02 -6.77 -9.80
C PRO A 82 1.92 -5.71 -9.59
N VAL A 83 1.11 -5.43 -10.61
CA VAL A 83 0.01 -4.45 -10.53
C VAL A 83 -1.12 -5.00 -9.67
N TYR A 84 -1.44 -6.28 -9.85
CA TYR A 84 -2.54 -6.96 -9.16
C TYR A 84 -2.09 -7.98 -8.11
N ASN A 85 -0.77 -8.14 -7.92
CA ASN A 85 -0.13 -9.08 -7.02
C ASN A 85 -0.66 -10.52 -7.16
N ARG A 86 -0.65 -11.06 -8.39
CA ARG A 86 -1.25 -12.37 -8.72
C ARG A 86 -0.43 -13.17 -9.73
N GLY A 87 -0.61 -14.48 -9.73
CA GLY A 87 -0.07 -15.38 -10.77
C GLY A 87 -1.12 -15.70 -11.85
N LEU A 88 -0.71 -16.51 -12.83
CA LEU A 88 -1.57 -16.91 -13.93
C LEU A 88 -2.73 -17.79 -13.44
N PHE A 89 -3.94 -17.55 -13.96
CA PHE A 89 -5.15 -18.34 -13.67
C PHE A 89 -5.46 -18.59 -12.17
N GLY A 90 -5.07 -17.65 -11.30
CA GLY A 90 -5.30 -17.78 -9.85
C GLY A 90 -4.34 -18.73 -9.14
N GLN A 91 -3.30 -19.21 -9.82
CA GLN A 91 -2.20 -19.93 -9.21
C GLN A 91 -1.34 -19.01 -8.34
N LEU A 92 -0.48 -19.60 -7.51
CA LEU A 92 0.56 -18.84 -6.81
C LEU A 92 1.42 -18.11 -7.84
N SER A 93 1.67 -16.83 -7.61
CA SER A 93 2.63 -16.04 -8.40
C SER A 93 4.05 -16.56 -8.22
N ALA A 94 4.95 -16.29 -9.19
CA ALA A 94 6.37 -16.64 -9.11
C ALA A 94 7.00 -16.21 -7.78
N LYS A 95 6.73 -14.97 -7.36
CA LYS A 95 7.15 -14.41 -6.07
C LYS A 95 6.73 -15.27 -4.86
N ASN A 96 5.50 -15.76 -4.85
CA ASN A 96 4.96 -16.55 -3.74
C ASN A 96 5.37 -18.03 -3.86
N TRP A 97 5.44 -18.57 -5.07
CA TRP A 97 5.90 -19.92 -5.37
C TRP A 97 7.35 -20.13 -4.93
N ALA A 98 8.24 -19.19 -5.26
CA ALA A 98 9.64 -19.17 -4.88
C ALA A 98 9.87 -19.28 -3.36
N GLN A 99 8.92 -18.81 -2.55
CA GLN A 99 9.05 -18.76 -1.09
C GLN A 99 8.23 -19.84 -0.36
N ASN A 100 7.47 -20.68 -1.07
CA ASN A 100 6.49 -21.58 -0.46
C ASN A 100 6.90 -23.05 -0.52
N THR A 101 7.68 -23.47 0.46
CA THR A 101 8.12 -24.86 0.67
C THR A 101 6.98 -25.88 0.61
N LEU A 102 5.86 -25.61 1.26
CA LEU A 102 4.73 -26.55 1.33
C LEU A 102 3.99 -26.69 0.00
N ALA A 103 3.93 -25.62 -0.80
CA ALA A 103 3.35 -25.68 -2.13
C ALA A 103 4.25 -26.48 -3.08
N GLN A 104 5.57 -26.28 -3.03
CA GLN A 104 6.51 -27.02 -3.88
C GLN A 104 6.68 -28.49 -3.46
N ALA A 105 6.32 -28.85 -2.23
CA ALA A 105 6.33 -30.23 -1.75
C ALA A 105 5.34 -31.16 -2.51
N GLY A 106 4.36 -30.61 -3.23
CA GLY A 106 3.44 -31.39 -4.07
C GLY A 106 2.78 -32.55 -3.32
N ALA A 107 2.93 -33.78 -3.83
CA ALA A 107 2.38 -34.99 -3.22
C ALA A 107 2.97 -35.32 -1.83
N PHE A 108 4.15 -34.77 -1.48
CA PHE A 108 4.77 -34.94 -0.17
C PHE A 108 4.25 -33.94 0.88
N ARG A 109 3.41 -32.97 0.49
CA ARG A 109 2.83 -31.96 1.39
C ARG A 109 2.16 -32.55 2.65
N PRO A 110 1.41 -33.67 2.61
CA PRO A 110 0.82 -34.26 3.82
C PRO A 110 1.86 -34.80 4.82
N LEU A 111 3.08 -35.08 4.37
CA LEU A 111 4.16 -35.67 5.18
C LEU A 111 5.11 -34.61 5.75
N ALA A 112 5.23 -33.46 5.07
CA ALA A 112 6.16 -32.38 5.40
C ALA A 112 5.87 -31.79 6.80
N GLY A 113 6.89 -31.79 7.66
CA GLY A 113 6.82 -31.31 9.04
C GLY A 113 6.17 -32.28 10.03
N ALA A 114 5.39 -33.27 9.55
CA ALA A 114 4.72 -34.26 10.38
C ALA A 114 5.58 -35.52 10.58
N ILE A 115 5.89 -36.22 9.47
CA ILE A 115 6.64 -37.48 9.47
C ILE A 115 8.08 -37.24 9.00
N THR A 116 8.25 -36.39 8.00
CA THR A 116 9.55 -35.89 7.54
C THR A 116 9.75 -34.46 8.02
N GLY A 117 10.98 -33.95 7.93
CA GLY A 117 11.18 -32.52 8.06
C GLY A 117 10.39 -31.72 7.03
N ILE A 118 10.17 -30.42 7.28
CA ILE A 118 9.43 -29.56 6.33
C ILE A 118 10.11 -29.47 4.95
N PHE A 119 11.43 -29.68 4.92
CA PHE A 119 12.31 -29.77 3.75
C PHE A 119 12.53 -31.22 3.31
N GLY A 120 11.56 -32.12 3.55
CA GLY A 120 11.68 -33.54 3.20
C GLY A 120 11.33 -33.88 1.76
N ALA A 121 10.72 -32.95 1.01
CA ALA A 121 10.22 -33.21 -0.34
C ALA A 121 11.33 -33.00 -1.40
N PRO A 122 11.59 -33.95 -2.31
CA PRO A 122 12.62 -33.77 -3.34
C PRO A 122 12.25 -32.71 -4.40
N THR A 123 10.97 -32.43 -4.58
CA THR A 123 10.43 -31.46 -5.55
C THR A 123 10.42 -30.02 -5.06
N ASP A 124 10.85 -29.79 -3.82
CA ASP A 124 10.89 -28.46 -3.20
C ASP A 124 12.24 -27.79 -3.50
N TYR A 125 12.18 -26.66 -4.18
CA TYR A 125 13.28 -25.78 -4.54
C TYR A 125 13.02 -24.35 -4.04
N SER A 126 12.21 -24.20 -3.00
CA SER A 126 11.89 -22.89 -2.40
C SER A 126 13.13 -22.23 -1.77
N TRP A 127 13.09 -20.91 -1.59
CA TRP A 127 14.16 -20.10 -1.00
C TRP A 127 14.72 -20.67 0.29
N ASP A 128 13.84 -20.93 1.26
CA ASP A 128 14.21 -21.52 2.55
C ASP A 128 14.87 -22.89 2.37
N ARG A 129 14.40 -23.69 1.40
CA ARG A 129 14.95 -25.01 1.13
C ARG A 129 16.35 -24.93 0.52
N ALA A 130 16.55 -24.05 -0.46
CA ALA A 130 17.83 -23.86 -1.11
C ALA A 130 18.92 -23.45 -0.09
N VAL A 131 18.60 -22.50 0.80
CA VAL A 131 19.50 -22.07 1.88
C VAL A 131 19.77 -23.22 2.86
N TYR A 132 18.71 -23.92 3.29
CA TYR A 132 18.84 -25.06 4.20
C TYR A 132 19.72 -26.17 3.64
N ASP A 133 19.49 -26.58 2.39
CA ASP A 133 20.26 -27.65 1.76
C ASP A 133 21.73 -27.25 1.61
N TYR A 134 22.01 -26.01 1.23
CA TYR A 134 23.38 -25.52 1.08
C TYR A 134 24.18 -25.56 2.40
N VAL A 135 23.54 -25.23 3.52
CA VAL A 135 24.19 -25.19 4.83
C VAL A 135 24.29 -26.59 5.44
N TRP A 136 23.27 -27.44 5.31
CA TRP A 136 23.11 -28.62 6.17
C TRP A 136 23.08 -29.97 5.45
N VAL A 137 22.73 -30.03 4.16
CA VAL A 137 22.41 -31.29 3.48
C VAL A 137 23.36 -31.57 2.31
N ASP A 138 23.33 -30.71 1.31
CA ASP A 138 24.09 -30.85 0.07
C ASP A 138 24.22 -29.48 -0.62
N LYS A 139 25.46 -28.98 -0.70
CA LYS A 139 25.78 -27.71 -1.37
C LYS A 139 25.32 -27.70 -2.83
N SER A 140 25.47 -28.80 -3.54
CA SER A 140 25.07 -28.89 -4.94
C SER A 140 23.55 -28.75 -5.08
N ARG A 141 22.78 -29.40 -4.19
CA ARG A 141 21.32 -29.31 -4.19
C ARG A 141 20.80 -27.94 -3.78
N GLY A 142 21.51 -27.24 -2.88
CA GLY A 142 21.22 -25.86 -2.52
C GLY A 142 21.46 -24.88 -3.68
N LEU A 143 22.55 -25.06 -4.43
CA LEU A 143 22.85 -24.27 -5.63
C LEU A 143 21.91 -24.57 -6.80
N ASP A 144 21.52 -25.82 -6.96
CA ASP A 144 20.46 -26.23 -7.87
C ASP A 144 19.13 -25.53 -7.50
N GLY A 145 18.75 -25.51 -6.22
CA GLY A 145 17.63 -24.69 -5.74
C GLY A 145 17.78 -23.19 -6.04
N LEU A 146 18.98 -22.62 -5.89
CA LEU A 146 19.27 -21.24 -6.30
C LEU A 146 19.06 -21.04 -7.81
N GLY A 147 19.43 -22.01 -8.63
CA GLY A 147 19.16 -22.02 -10.08
C GLY A 147 17.68 -21.88 -10.41
N HIS A 148 16.83 -22.69 -9.77
CA HIS A 148 15.37 -22.60 -9.92
C HIS A 148 14.83 -21.20 -9.57
N LEU A 149 15.41 -20.56 -8.55
CA LEU A 149 14.99 -19.22 -8.12
C LEU A 149 15.48 -18.13 -9.08
N LEU A 150 16.66 -18.29 -9.68
CA LEU A 150 17.18 -17.38 -10.71
C LEU A 150 16.36 -17.46 -12.00
N HIS A 151 15.92 -18.65 -12.40
CA HIS A 151 14.98 -18.82 -13.52
C HIS A 151 13.73 -17.95 -13.34
N LEU A 152 13.07 -18.03 -12.18
CA LEU A 152 11.89 -17.21 -11.90
C LEU A 152 12.19 -15.71 -11.88
N ILE A 153 13.42 -15.28 -11.56
CA ILE A 153 13.85 -13.88 -11.65
C ILE A 153 14.07 -13.46 -13.10
N GLU A 154 14.61 -14.35 -13.94
CA GLU A 154 14.75 -14.15 -15.38
C GLU A 154 13.35 -14.02 -16.04
N ASP A 155 12.36 -14.80 -15.63
CA ASP A 155 10.96 -14.66 -16.07
C ASP A 155 10.38 -13.28 -15.76
N MET A 156 10.75 -12.69 -14.62
CA MET A 156 10.28 -11.35 -14.28
C MET A 156 10.87 -10.26 -15.18
N SER A 157 11.90 -10.57 -15.95
CA SER A 157 12.39 -9.70 -17.02
C SER A 157 11.56 -9.84 -18.30
N VAL A 158 10.62 -10.78 -18.39
CA VAL A 158 9.80 -11.00 -19.58
C VAL A 158 8.45 -10.29 -19.44
N PRO A 159 8.06 -9.41 -20.38
CA PRO A 159 6.79 -8.67 -20.29
C PRO A 159 5.56 -9.58 -20.23
N ASP A 160 5.57 -10.70 -20.95
CA ASP A 160 4.49 -11.67 -21.01
C ASP A 160 4.21 -12.28 -19.62
N HIS A 161 5.27 -12.65 -18.90
CA HIS A 161 5.24 -13.24 -17.55
C HIS A 161 4.81 -12.26 -16.47
N THR A 162 5.09 -10.97 -16.67
CA THR A 162 4.72 -9.91 -15.72
C THR A 162 3.38 -9.27 -16.01
N ARG A 163 2.80 -9.54 -17.18
CA ARG A 163 1.49 -9.03 -17.61
C ARG A 163 0.44 -10.15 -17.78
N ASN A 164 0.68 -11.33 -17.20
CA ASN A 164 -0.20 -12.51 -17.31
C ASN A 164 -0.70 -12.76 -18.75
N ASP A 165 0.20 -12.61 -19.72
CA ASP A 165 -0.09 -12.74 -21.14
C ASP A 165 0.48 -14.08 -21.65
N ALA A 166 -0.24 -15.16 -21.35
CA ALA A 166 0.26 -16.52 -21.57
C ALA A 166 0.15 -16.98 -23.03
N HIS A 167 1.22 -17.55 -23.56
CA HIS A 167 1.35 -17.96 -24.96
C HIS A 167 1.74 -19.44 -25.10
N PRO A 168 0.84 -20.33 -25.55
CA PRO A 168 1.16 -21.75 -25.70
C PRO A 168 2.18 -22.03 -26.84
N PRO A 169 3.22 -22.85 -26.60
CA PRO A 169 4.35 -23.07 -27.52
C PRO A 169 3.95 -23.80 -28.80
N TYR A 170 2.87 -24.60 -28.79
CA TYR A 170 2.38 -25.29 -29.99
C TYR A 170 1.45 -24.44 -30.87
N GLY A 171 1.17 -23.19 -30.50
CA GLY A 171 0.26 -22.30 -31.23
C GLY A 171 0.81 -21.73 -32.55
N ASP A 172 2.10 -21.91 -32.82
CA ASP A 172 2.82 -21.16 -33.85
C ASP A 172 2.48 -21.56 -35.29
N LYS A 173 2.20 -22.84 -35.58
CA LYS A 173 2.00 -23.29 -36.97
C LYS A 173 0.59 -23.16 -37.54
N LEU A 174 -0.42 -22.89 -36.70
CA LEU A 174 -1.84 -22.81 -37.12
C LEU A 174 -2.57 -21.55 -36.64
N PHE A 175 -2.13 -20.88 -35.55
CA PHE A 175 -2.91 -19.80 -34.93
C PHE A 175 -2.09 -18.55 -34.50
N HIS A 176 -0.78 -18.50 -34.75
CA HIS A 176 0.10 -17.38 -34.37
C HIS A 176 0.03 -17.02 -32.88
N GLN A 177 0.10 -17.99 -31.96
CA GLN A 177 -0.05 -17.77 -30.50
C GLN A 177 1.24 -17.90 -29.67
N ALA A 178 2.43 -17.92 -30.27
CA ALA A 178 3.70 -17.91 -29.52
C ALA A 178 4.06 -16.48 -29.05
N SER A 179 4.85 -16.38 -27.96
CA SER A 179 5.43 -15.12 -27.51
C SER A 179 6.51 -14.67 -28.50
N PRO A 180 6.39 -13.47 -29.09
CA PRO A 180 7.37 -12.97 -30.04
C PRO A 180 8.74 -12.69 -29.44
N TYR A 181 8.76 -12.21 -28.20
CA TYR A 181 10.00 -11.80 -27.55
C TYR A 181 10.85 -13.01 -27.18
N GLU A 182 10.24 -14.02 -26.57
CA GLU A 182 10.91 -15.26 -26.16
C GLU A 182 11.41 -16.05 -27.37
N HIS A 183 10.57 -16.22 -28.39
CA HIS A 183 10.96 -16.91 -29.62
C HIS A 183 12.11 -16.19 -30.35
N TRP A 184 12.16 -14.85 -30.31
CA TRP A 184 13.30 -14.12 -30.89
C TRP A 184 14.55 -14.20 -30.01
N ALA A 185 14.39 -14.28 -28.69
CA ALA A 185 15.48 -14.35 -27.73
C ALA A 185 16.18 -15.72 -27.74
N ASP A 186 15.52 -16.81 -28.13
CA ASP A 186 16.05 -18.18 -28.20
C ASP A 186 17.39 -18.34 -28.96
N LYS A 187 17.73 -17.39 -29.85
CA LYS A 187 19.04 -17.34 -30.50
C LYS A 187 20.21 -17.09 -29.52
N TRP A 188 19.92 -16.59 -28.33
CA TRP A 188 20.89 -16.30 -27.27
C TRP A 188 21.09 -17.54 -26.42
N ASN A 189 22.21 -18.21 -26.63
CA ASN A 189 22.67 -19.36 -25.86
C ASN A 189 24.07 -19.07 -25.33
N THR A 190 24.63 -20.00 -24.56
CA THR A 190 25.93 -19.85 -23.89
C THR A 190 27.09 -19.52 -24.84
N GLU A 191 26.97 -19.80 -26.13
CA GLU A 191 27.97 -19.47 -27.15
C GLU A 191 27.73 -18.10 -27.80
N THR A 192 26.48 -17.64 -27.88
CA THR A 192 26.11 -16.41 -28.62
C THR A 192 25.95 -15.19 -27.71
N ILE A 193 25.61 -15.35 -26.43
CA ILE A 193 25.56 -14.26 -25.44
C ILE A 193 26.96 -13.98 -24.85
N SER A 194 27.80 -13.25 -25.60
CA SER A 194 29.17 -12.93 -25.18
C SER A 194 29.28 -11.48 -24.70
N GLY A 195 30.07 -11.23 -23.65
CA GLY A 195 30.45 -9.88 -23.22
C GLY A 195 29.39 -9.05 -22.46
N LEU A 196 28.19 -9.58 -22.17
CA LEU A 196 27.15 -8.86 -21.42
C LEU A 196 27.60 -8.54 -19.99
N SER A 197 28.13 -9.51 -19.26
CA SER A 197 28.68 -9.36 -17.92
C SER A 197 29.81 -8.32 -17.89
N THR A 198 30.73 -8.40 -18.85
CA THR A 198 31.83 -7.45 -19.01
C THR A 198 31.28 -6.04 -19.22
N MET A 199 30.34 -5.85 -20.15
CA MET A 199 29.72 -4.55 -20.39
C MET A 199 29.02 -3.99 -19.15
N ILE A 200 28.24 -4.81 -18.43
CA ILE A 200 27.58 -4.40 -17.18
C ILE A 200 28.62 -3.92 -16.16
N TYR A 201 29.68 -4.68 -15.95
CA TYR A 201 30.75 -4.36 -15.00
C TYR A 201 31.50 -3.06 -15.39
N HIS A 202 31.68 -2.80 -16.68
CA HIS A 202 32.35 -1.58 -17.17
C HIS A 202 31.45 -0.35 -17.22
N SER A 203 30.12 -0.52 -17.25
CA SER A 203 29.13 0.57 -17.39
C SER A 203 28.78 1.32 -16.09
N ASP A 204 29.57 1.13 -15.02
CA ASP A 204 29.32 1.63 -13.64
C ASP A 204 27.95 1.19 -13.04
N SER A 205 27.27 0.21 -13.66
CA SER A 205 25.98 -0.31 -13.19
C SER A 205 26.16 -1.30 -12.05
N GLN A 206 25.67 -0.99 -10.85
CA GLN A 206 25.80 -1.86 -9.68
C GLN A 206 24.70 -2.93 -9.61
N PRO A 207 25.00 -4.14 -9.11
CA PRO A 207 23.99 -5.16 -8.82
C PRO A 207 22.88 -4.62 -7.92
N ALA A 208 21.64 -5.05 -8.16
CA ALA A 208 20.50 -4.62 -7.35
C ALA A 208 20.66 -5.12 -5.91
N HIS A 209 20.24 -4.32 -4.93
CA HIS A 209 20.41 -4.62 -3.52
C HIS A 209 19.09 -4.46 -2.75
N PHE A 210 18.49 -5.59 -2.37
CA PHE A 210 17.28 -5.65 -1.56
C PHE A 210 17.48 -6.60 -0.38
N SER A 211 16.84 -6.31 0.75
CA SER A 211 16.95 -7.12 1.97
C SER A 211 16.08 -8.39 1.98
N SER A 212 15.40 -8.70 0.87
CA SER A 212 14.55 -9.89 0.75
C SER A 212 14.36 -10.29 -0.71
N LEU A 213 14.16 -11.59 -0.96
CA LEU A 213 13.87 -12.12 -2.29
C LEU A 213 12.61 -11.49 -2.90
N ALA A 214 11.58 -11.27 -2.08
CA ALA A 214 10.35 -10.59 -2.49
C ALA A 214 10.60 -9.21 -3.11
N GLY A 215 11.56 -8.44 -2.58
CA GLY A 215 11.94 -7.13 -3.12
C GLY A 215 12.58 -7.22 -4.50
N TYR A 216 13.36 -8.29 -4.77
CA TYR A 216 13.89 -8.54 -6.12
C TYR A 216 12.76 -8.80 -7.11
N PHE A 217 11.83 -9.72 -6.80
CA PHE A 217 10.65 -9.98 -7.63
C PHE A 217 9.84 -8.71 -7.92
N ASP A 218 9.56 -7.91 -6.90
CA ASP A 218 8.79 -6.66 -7.06
C ASP A 218 9.49 -5.67 -7.98
N SER A 219 10.80 -5.49 -7.83
CA SER A 219 11.59 -4.54 -8.60
C SER A 219 11.64 -4.92 -10.09
N ILE A 220 12.08 -6.14 -10.41
CA ILE A 220 12.25 -6.54 -11.81
C ILE A 220 10.90 -6.74 -12.51
N ALA A 221 9.90 -7.30 -11.82
CA ALA A 221 8.57 -7.47 -12.41
C ALA A 221 7.92 -6.12 -12.69
N SER A 222 8.05 -5.15 -11.77
CA SER A 222 7.54 -3.79 -11.98
C SER A 222 8.29 -3.08 -13.11
N TYR A 223 9.61 -3.29 -13.22
CA TYR A 223 10.39 -2.71 -14.32
C TYR A 223 9.91 -3.27 -15.66
N SER A 224 9.84 -4.59 -15.82
CA SER A 224 9.37 -5.23 -17.06
C SER A 224 7.93 -4.83 -17.38
N ASN A 225 7.02 -4.97 -16.40
CA ASN A 225 5.61 -4.62 -16.57
C ASN A 225 5.44 -3.15 -16.97
N ASN A 226 6.11 -2.20 -16.30
CA ASN A 226 5.84 -0.78 -16.53
C ASN A 226 6.53 -0.20 -17.77
N ASN A 227 7.56 -0.84 -18.31
CA ASN A 227 8.43 -0.25 -19.33
C ASN A 227 8.34 -0.93 -20.71
N PHE A 228 7.63 -2.06 -20.84
CA PHE A 228 7.57 -2.87 -22.06
C PHE A 228 6.15 -3.43 -22.28
N PHE A 229 5.81 -3.71 -23.54
CA PHE A 229 4.55 -4.36 -23.92
C PHE A 229 4.76 -5.85 -24.14
N SER A 230 3.79 -6.69 -23.75
CA SER A 230 3.67 -8.02 -24.33
C SER A 230 2.78 -7.95 -25.58
N LYS A 231 2.73 -9.03 -26.36
CA LYS A 231 2.03 -9.06 -27.66
C LYS A 231 0.57 -8.64 -27.57
N ASP A 232 -0.15 -9.09 -26.55
CA ASP A 232 -1.60 -8.84 -26.41
C ASP A 232 -1.90 -7.74 -25.38
N THR A 233 -0.87 -7.05 -24.91
CA THR A 233 -1.02 -5.93 -23.97
C THR A 233 -0.61 -4.58 -24.53
N THR A 234 -0.46 -4.49 -25.85
CA THR A 234 -0.28 -3.23 -26.58
C THR A 234 -1.52 -2.32 -26.45
N PRO A 235 -1.39 -1.01 -26.72
CA PRO A 235 -2.46 -0.03 -26.46
C PRO A 235 -3.78 -0.30 -27.19
N ASP A 236 -3.72 -0.97 -28.34
CA ASP A 236 -4.89 -1.35 -29.14
C ASP A 236 -5.58 -2.64 -28.64
N LYS A 237 -4.94 -3.41 -27.77
CA LYS A 237 -5.39 -4.76 -27.38
C LYS A 237 -5.77 -4.90 -25.92
N SER A 238 -5.23 -4.07 -25.02
CA SER A 238 -5.48 -4.18 -23.59
C SER A 238 -5.46 -2.83 -22.86
N GLN A 239 -6.41 -2.64 -21.95
CA GLN A 239 -6.49 -1.49 -21.05
C GLN A 239 -6.29 -1.86 -19.56
N ILE A 240 -6.03 -3.15 -19.28
CA ILE A 240 -5.93 -3.65 -17.90
C ILE A 240 -4.54 -3.41 -17.28
N TYR A 241 -3.50 -3.16 -18.09
CA TYR A 241 -2.16 -2.84 -17.63
C TYR A 241 -1.81 -1.39 -17.91
N PHE A 242 -0.99 -0.79 -17.03
CA PHE A 242 -0.40 0.52 -17.26
C PHE A 242 0.35 0.50 -18.60
N GLN A 243 0.06 1.46 -19.48
CA GLN A 243 0.75 1.56 -20.75
C GLN A 243 2.13 2.20 -20.47
N PRO A 244 3.26 1.57 -20.86
CA PRO A 244 4.57 2.22 -20.78
C PRO A 244 4.48 3.61 -21.39
N LEU A 245 5.01 4.62 -20.69
CA LEU A 245 4.88 6.01 -21.11
C LEU A 245 5.38 6.17 -22.55
N GLU A 246 4.47 6.56 -23.44
CA GLU A 246 4.74 6.67 -24.87
C GLU A 246 5.29 8.05 -25.24
N GLY A 247 6.44 8.04 -25.92
CA GLY A 247 7.14 9.21 -26.43
C GLY A 247 6.75 9.55 -27.86
N LYS A 248 7.55 10.42 -28.50
CA LYS A 248 7.38 10.78 -29.92
C LYS A 248 7.52 9.53 -30.81
N THR A 249 6.84 9.55 -31.95
CA THR A 249 7.08 8.55 -32.99
C THR A 249 8.33 8.89 -33.78
N ILE A 250 9.03 7.86 -34.27
CA ILE A 250 10.11 7.98 -35.24
C ILE A 250 9.79 7.16 -36.48
N LYS A 251 10.28 7.61 -37.63
CA LYS A 251 10.20 6.86 -38.88
C LYS A 251 11.59 6.37 -39.25
N GLN A 252 11.71 5.08 -39.54
CA GLN A 252 12.97 4.44 -39.93
C GLN A 252 12.73 3.56 -41.15
N THR A 253 13.65 3.65 -42.12
CA THR A 253 13.66 2.77 -43.29
C THR A 253 14.19 1.41 -42.86
N LEU A 254 13.38 0.37 -43.04
CA LEU A 254 13.75 -1.02 -42.79
C LEU A 254 14.65 -1.55 -43.91
N SER A 255 15.26 -2.70 -43.68
CA SER A 255 16.16 -3.38 -44.63
C SER A 255 15.49 -3.72 -45.97
N THR A 256 14.15 -3.78 -46.02
CA THR A 256 13.36 -3.94 -47.25
C THR A 256 13.23 -2.68 -48.10
N GLY A 257 13.59 -1.51 -47.56
CA GLY A 257 13.30 -0.20 -48.15
C GLY A 257 11.95 0.40 -47.71
N ASP A 258 11.13 -0.33 -46.94
CA ASP A 258 9.88 0.20 -46.38
C ASP A 258 10.14 1.17 -45.22
N VAL A 259 9.38 2.27 -45.15
CA VAL A 259 9.44 3.20 -44.01
C VAL A 259 8.46 2.73 -42.94
N ALA A 260 8.97 2.29 -41.79
CA ALA A 260 8.18 1.94 -40.62
C ALA A 260 8.15 3.08 -39.60
N GLU A 261 7.02 3.23 -38.91
CA GLU A 261 6.86 4.17 -37.80
C GLU A 261 6.88 3.41 -36.48
N PHE A 262 7.68 3.89 -35.52
CA PHE A 262 7.83 3.30 -34.20
C PHE A 262 7.47 4.31 -33.12
N ILE A 263 6.90 3.84 -32.03
CA ILE A 263 6.74 4.61 -30.81
C ILE A 263 7.92 4.37 -29.89
N LEU A 264 8.42 5.44 -29.27
CA LEU A 264 9.57 5.39 -28.38
C LEU A 264 9.14 5.43 -26.91
N SER A 265 9.99 4.94 -26.01
CA SER A 265 9.86 5.16 -24.57
C SER A 265 10.11 6.64 -24.20
N VAL A 266 9.57 7.05 -23.04
CA VAL A 266 9.80 8.37 -22.45
C VAL A 266 10.99 8.29 -21.48
N GLY A 267 11.98 9.17 -21.66
CA GLY A 267 13.17 9.22 -20.79
C GLY A 267 14.39 9.82 -21.48
N LEU A 268 15.52 9.83 -20.76
CA LEU A 268 16.83 10.19 -21.31
C LEU A 268 17.39 9.07 -22.20
N ASP A 269 17.05 7.82 -21.91
CA ASP A 269 17.43 6.63 -22.67
C ASP A 269 16.21 6.13 -23.46
N LYS A 270 16.12 6.54 -24.73
CA LYS A 270 14.95 6.30 -25.58
C LYS A 270 15.14 5.05 -26.41
N TYR A 271 14.16 4.16 -26.37
CA TYR A 271 14.17 2.90 -27.10
C TYR A 271 12.76 2.63 -27.68
N LYS A 272 12.67 1.76 -28.68
CA LYS A 272 11.45 1.47 -29.44
C LYS A 272 10.56 0.53 -28.64
N LEU A 273 9.30 0.93 -28.45
CA LEU A 273 8.30 0.18 -27.70
C LEU A 273 7.41 -0.68 -28.60
N ALA A 274 6.99 -0.15 -29.75
CA ALA A 274 6.14 -0.84 -30.71
C ALA A 274 6.20 -0.17 -32.10
N LYS A 275 6.01 -0.95 -33.15
CA LYS A 275 5.73 -0.49 -34.51
C LYS A 275 4.26 -0.11 -34.64
N ILE A 276 3.98 1.03 -35.27
CA ILE A 276 2.63 1.54 -35.51
C ILE A 276 2.23 1.24 -36.96
N LYS A 277 0.99 0.75 -37.14
CA LYS A 277 0.31 0.72 -38.44
C LYS A 277 -0.99 1.51 -38.34
N THR A 278 -1.05 2.62 -39.07
CA THR A 278 -2.22 3.50 -39.11
C THR A 278 -3.17 3.08 -40.22
N ASN A 279 -4.44 2.85 -39.89
CA ASN A 279 -5.51 2.69 -40.86
C ASN A 279 -6.04 4.07 -41.26
N ILE A 280 -5.73 4.47 -42.50
CA ILE A 280 -6.05 5.80 -43.04
C ILE A 280 -7.56 6.06 -43.21
N ILE A 281 -8.39 5.00 -43.20
CA ILE A 281 -9.84 5.11 -43.39
C ILE A 281 -10.55 5.31 -42.04
N THR A 282 -10.09 4.62 -40.99
CA THR A 282 -10.73 4.64 -39.67
C THR A 282 -9.99 5.46 -38.63
N ASP A 283 -8.82 6.02 -38.99
CA ASP A 283 -7.87 6.68 -38.09
C ASP A 283 -7.45 5.83 -36.88
N SER A 284 -7.60 4.51 -36.99
CA SER A 284 -7.18 3.57 -35.94
C SER A 284 -5.70 3.22 -36.09
N ARG A 285 -5.01 3.07 -34.94
CA ARG A 285 -3.62 2.65 -34.87
C ARG A 285 -3.55 1.25 -34.30
N LEU A 286 -2.85 0.37 -35.00
CA LEU A 286 -2.50 -0.96 -34.52
C LEU A 286 -1.04 -0.97 -34.11
N TYR A 287 -0.74 -1.67 -33.02
CA TYR A 287 0.60 -1.72 -32.45
C TYR A 287 1.15 -3.14 -32.50
N PHE A 288 2.42 -3.26 -32.85
CA PHE A 288 3.11 -4.53 -32.99
C PHE A 288 4.46 -4.45 -32.30
N ILE A 289 4.75 -5.40 -31.41
CA ILE A 289 6.09 -5.55 -30.84
C ILE A 289 7.06 -6.22 -31.82
N GLU A 290 6.55 -6.74 -32.93
CA GLU A 290 7.36 -7.29 -34.02
C GLU A 290 7.41 -6.37 -35.23
N ASP A 291 8.62 -6.19 -35.72
CA ASP A 291 8.91 -5.66 -37.05
C ASP A 291 9.86 -6.61 -37.80
N GLN A 292 10.14 -6.29 -39.06
CA GLN A 292 10.91 -7.17 -39.94
C GLN A 292 12.40 -7.22 -39.59
N ASP A 293 12.94 -6.11 -39.11
CA ASP A 293 14.34 -5.99 -38.68
C ASP A 293 14.50 -6.29 -37.18
N LYS A 294 13.40 -6.60 -36.49
CA LYS A 294 13.31 -6.95 -35.06
C LYS A 294 13.84 -5.84 -34.13
N LEU A 295 13.77 -4.58 -34.58
CA LEU A 295 14.30 -3.43 -33.87
C LEU A 295 13.66 -3.20 -32.49
N VAL A 296 12.37 -3.48 -32.35
CA VAL A 296 11.69 -3.38 -31.04
C VAL A 296 12.20 -4.45 -30.08
N LEU A 297 12.28 -5.71 -30.53
CA LEU A 297 12.74 -6.81 -29.68
C LEU A 297 14.23 -6.69 -29.30
N THR A 298 15.05 -6.13 -30.20
CA THR A 298 16.44 -5.76 -29.91
C THR A 298 16.52 -4.74 -28.77
N ASP A 299 15.70 -3.68 -28.83
CA ASP A 299 15.62 -2.66 -27.79
C ASP A 299 15.08 -3.24 -26.47
N TYR A 300 14.16 -4.20 -26.52
CA TYR A 300 13.69 -4.89 -25.31
C TYR A 300 14.82 -5.69 -24.66
N TRP A 301 15.57 -6.43 -25.46
CA TRP A 301 16.67 -7.27 -25.00
C TRP A 301 17.79 -6.47 -24.34
N SER A 302 18.22 -5.35 -24.90
CA SER A 302 19.31 -4.54 -24.35
C SER A 302 19.01 -4.03 -22.93
N HIS A 303 17.74 -3.81 -22.61
CA HIS A 303 17.30 -3.39 -21.28
C HIS A 303 17.00 -4.57 -20.35
N LEU A 304 16.20 -5.53 -20.81
CA LEU A 304 15.67 -6.61 -19.96
C LEU A 304 16.75 -7.63 -19.59
N SER A 305 17.64 -8.00 -20.51
CA SER A 305 18.77 -8.90 -20.20
C SER A 305 19.73 -8.28 -19.17
N LYS A 306 19.97 -6.95 -19.27
CA LYS A 306 20.75 -6.21 -18.27
C LYS A 306 20.09 -6.24 -16.90
N GLN A 307 18.78 -6.02 -16.81
CA GLN A 307 18.06 -6.06 -15.53
C GLN A 307 18.02 -7.47 -14.94
N ALA A 308 17.83 -8.51 -15.76
CA ALA A 308 17.90 -9.91 -15.34
C ALA A 308 19.25 -10.21 -14.69
N VAL A 309 20.36 -9.83 -15.35
CA VAL A 309 21.72 -10.05 -14.82
C VAL A 309 21.99 -9.28 -13.52
N LEU A 310 21.58 -8.01 -13.45
CA LEU A 310 21.79 -7.17 -12.26
C LEU A 310 20.97 -7.64 -11.05
N HIS A 311 19.72 -8.05 -11.26
CA HIS A 311 18.86 -8.57 -10.19
C HIS A 311 19.29 -9.97 -9.76
N GLY A 312 19.57 -10.87 -10.72
CA GLY A 312 20.08 -12.20 -10.43
C GLY A 312 21.39 -12.15 -9.64
N THR A 313 22.32 -11.25 -10.01
CA THR A 313 23.57 -11.05 -9.25
C THR A 313 23.30 -10.66 -7.78
N GLY A 314 22.30 -9.81 -7.56
CA GLY A 314 21.87 -9.43 -6.21
C GLY A 314 21.24 -10.58 -5.43
N VAL A 315 20.45 -11.43 -6.09
CA VAL A 315 19.86 -12.64 -5.48
C VAL A 315 20.95 -13.64 -5.07
N VAL A 316 21.97 -13.86 -5.90
CA VAL A 316 23.13 -14.71 -5.52
C VAL A 316 23.85 -14.14 -4.30
N ARG A 317 24.02 -12.82 -4.21
CA ARG A 317 24.58 -12.18 -3.02
C ARG A 317 23.70 -12.42 -1.79
N LEU A 318 22.39 -12.14 -1.88
CA LEU A 318 21.44 -12.32 -0.78
C LEU A 318 21.41 -13.78 -0.31
N PHE A 319 21.54 -14.74 -1.23
CA PHE A 319 21.63 -16.15 -0.90
C PHE A 319 22.80 -16.43 0.04
N PHE A 320 23.99 -15.91 -0.25
CA PHE A 320 25.15 -16.05 0.62
C PHE A 320 25.02 -15.32 1.96
N GLU A 321 24.32 -14.19 2.00
CA GLU A 321 23.98 -13.49 3.26
C GLU A 321 23.07 -14.36 4.15
N GLU A 322 22.03 -14.99 3.57
CA GLU A 322 21.13 -15.87 4.30
C GLU A 322 21.78 -17.23 4.66
N VAL A 323 22.71 -17.74 3.84
CA VAL A 323 23.55 -18.91 4.18
C VAL A 323 24.39 -18.66 5.42
N GLU A 324 25.06 -17.50 5.51
CA GLU A 324 25.88 -17.16 6.68
C GLU A 324 25.01 -16.94 7.93
N LYS A 325 23.84 -16.32 7.76
CA LYS A 325 22.86 -16.15 8.83
C LYS A 325 22.31 -17.49 9.31
N GLU A 326 21.96 -18.41 8.43
CA GLU A 326 21.48 -19.74 8.81
C GLU A 326 22.58 -20.56 9.49
N ARG A 327 23.83 -20.48 9.01
CA ARG A 327 24.98 -21.12 9.65
C ARG A 327 25.14 -20.68 11.11
N LYS A 328 24.96 -19.38 11.39
CA LYS A 328 25.05 -18.80 12.75
C LYS A 328 23.82 -19.10 13.60
N GLU A 329 22.62 -18.92 13.05
CA GLU A 329 21.37 -18.86 13.82
C GLU A 329 20.59 -20.19 13.85
N LYS A 330 20.87 -21.12 12.92
CA LYS A 330 20.22 -22.45 12.82
C LYS A 330 18.69 -22.40 12.76
N LYS A 331 18.11 -21.33 12.20
CA LYS A 331 16.66 -21.10 12.17
C LYS A 331 15.95 -22.11 11.28
N LEU A 332 16.44 -22.31 10.07
CA LEU A 332 15.90 -23.29 9.11
C LEU A 332 16.18 -24.71 9.58
N PHE A 333 17.33 -24.96 10.21
CA PHE A 333 17.62 -26.23 10.88
C PHE A 333 16.59 -26.56 11.96
N ALA A 334 16.26 -25.62 12.83
CA ALA A 334 15.21 -25.80 13.83
C ALA A 334 13.82 -25.97 13.18
N LYS A 335 13.54 -25.22 12.11
CA LYS A 335 12.29 -25.30 11.33
C LYS A 335 12.09 -26.69 10.71
N ASN A 336 13.17 -27.35 10.28
CA ASN A 336 13.11 -28.64 9.61
C ASN A 336 12.88 -29.85 10.54
N LYS A 337 12.89 -29.67 11.86
CA LYS A 337 12.63 -30.79 12.79
C LYS A 337 11.20 -31.31 12.66
N SER A 338 11.05 -32.60 12.35
CA SER A 338 9.75 -33.29 12.30
C SER A 338 9.11 -33.37 13.69
N VAL A 339 7.83 -33.75 13.75
CA VAL A 339 7.16 -34.03 15.05
C VAL A 339 7.90 -35.12 15.82
N LEU A 340 8.43 -36.14 15.15
CA LEU A 340 9.22 -37.22 15.76
C LEU A 340 10.54 -36.71 16.35
N ASP A 341 11.25 -35.82 15.66
CA ASP A 341 12.51 -35.24 16.15
C ASP A 341 12.28 -34.33 17.37
N ARG A 342 11.18 -33.57 17.34
CA ARG A 342 10.77 -32.73 18.47
C ARG A 342 10.40 -33.59 19.67
N LEU A 343 9.67 -34.69 19.47
CA LEU A 343 9.34 -35.65 20.54
C LEU A 343 10.58 -36.37 21.08
N ALA A 344 11.51 -36.79 20.22
CA ALA A 344 12.77 -37.42 20.62
C ALA A 344 13.61 -36.50 21.53
N SER A 345 13.64 -35.19 21.22
CA SER A 345 14.32 -34.19 22.07
C SER A 345 13.67 -34.00 23.44
N VAL A 346 12.34 -34.17 23.54
CA VAL A 346 11.59 -34.09 24.80
C VAL A 346 11.82 -35.32 25.69
N VAL A 347 12.06 -36.49 25.11
CA VAL A 347 12.33 -37.74 25.85
C VAL A 347 13.82 -38.01 26.11
N GLY A 348 14.69 -37.01 25.89
CA GLY A 348 16.12 -37.11 26.18
C GLY A 348 16.93 -37.96 25.20
N ILE A 349 16.37 -38.30 24.04
CA ILE A 349 17.07 -38.99 22.96
C ILE A 349 17.60 -37.92 22.00
N SER A 350 18.76 -37.32 22.32
CA SER A 350 19.40 -36.34 21.44
C SER A 350 20.30 -37.03 20.41
N GLN A 351 20.00 -36.85 19.12
CA GLN A 351 20.98 -37.10 18.07
C GLN A 351 22.05 -36.01 18.12
N PRO A 352 23.34 -36.32 17.83
CA PRO A 352 24.39 -35.30 17.75
C PRO A 352 24.02 -34.26 16.69
N GLU A 353 24.14 -32.97 17.03
CA GLU A 353 23.83 -31.90 16.09
C GLU A 353 24.78 -31.95 14.88
N PRO A 354 24.25 -31.86 13.65
CA PRO A 354 25.08 -31.85 12.45
C PRO A 354 25.93 -30.58 12.42
N THR A 355 27.14 -30.72 11.90
CA THR A 355 28.04 -29.59 11.64
C THR A 355 27.67 -28.96 10.29
N PRO A 356 27.62 -27.61 10.16
CA PRO A 356 27.37 -26.97 8.87
C PRO A 356 28.41 -27.42 7.82
N LEU A 357 27.96 -27.60 6.57
CA LEU A 357 28.83 -27.92 5.42
C LEU A 357 29.67 -26.72 4.96
N VAL A 358 29.27 -25.51 5.37
CA VAL A 358 29.89 -24.23 4.97
C VAL A 358 30.76 -23.67 6.08
N SER A 359 31.92 -23.14 5.71
CA SER A 359 32.77 -22.34 6.59
C SER A 359 32.19 -20.94 6.78
N GLU A 360 32.66 -20.24 7.82
CA GLU A 360 32.30 -18.84 8.06
C GLU A 360 32.65 -17.95 6.86
N ILE A 361 31.69 -17.12 6.45
CA ILE A 361 31.85 -16.09 5.43
C ILE A 361 32.18 -14.76 6.13
N PRO A 362 33.37 -14.17 5.92
CA PRO A 362 33.72 -12.90 6.55
C PRO A 362 32.94 -11.73 5.93
N ASP A 363 32.55 -10.74 6.74
CA ASP A 363 31.74 -9.57 6.29
C ASP A 363 32.37 -8.84 5.09
N ASN A 364 33.70 -8.82 5.00
CA ASN A 364 34.44 -8.20 3.89
C ASN A 364 34.36 -8.97 2.56
N ALA A 365 33.66 -10.11 2.52
CA ALA A 365 33.39 -10.90 1.32
C ALA A 365 32.23 -10.32 0.48
N PHE A 366 31.31 -9.58 1.11
CA PHE A 366 30.17 -8.92 0.46
C PHE A 366 30.49 -7.52 -0.08
N GLN A 367 31.74 -7.06 0.08
CA GLN A 367 32.19 -5.78 -0.47
C GLN A 367 32.46 -5.92 -1.97
N ILE A 368 31.88 -5.01 -2.76
CA ILE A 368 32.11 -4.94 -4.21
C ILE A 368 33.59 -4.67 -4.49
N ASN A 369 34.19 -5.47 -5.37
CA ASN A 369 35.51 -5.20 -5.91
C ASN A 369 35.39 -4.36 -7.19
N LEU A 370 35.86 -3.11 -7.17
CA LEU A 370 36.00 -2.25 -8.37
C LEU A 370 37.45 -2.14 -8.88
N ALA A 371 38.40 -2.80 -8.20
CA ALA A 371 39.82 -2.55 -8.40
C ALA A 371 40.42 -3.21 -9.67
N VAL A 372 39.74 -4.21 -10.25
CA VAL A 372 40.25 -4.98 -11.40
C VAL A 372 39.13 -5.17 -12.42
N LYS A 373 39.13 -4.35 -13.47
CA LYS A 373 38.17 -4.47 -14.58
C LYS A 373 38.58 -5.61 -15.52
N PRO A 374 37.68 -6.54 -15.89
CA PRO A 374 37.98 -7.61 -16.85
C PRO A 374 38.29 -7.04 -18.25
N PRO A 375 39.01 -7.76 -19.13
CA PRO A 375 39.26 -7.30 -20.49
C PRO A 375 37.95 -7.01 -21.24
N SER A 376 37.92 -5.96 -22.06
CA SER A 376 36.77 -5.69 -22.93
C SER A 376 36.65 -6.80 -23.98
N GLU A 377 35.57 -7.59 -23.91
CA GLU A 377 35.23 -8.57 -24.94
C GLU A 377 34.24 -7.98 -25.94
N GLU A 378 34.39 -8.34 -27.23
CA GLU A 378 33.50 -7.90 -28.29
C GLU A 378 32.20 -8.72 -28.23
N ILE A 379 31.07 -8.04 -28.01
CA ILE A 379 29.75 -8.68 -27.95
C ILE A 379 29.37 -9.13 -29.37
N VAL A 380 29.32 -10.45 -29.60
CA VAL A 380 28.88 -11.00 -30.88
C VAL A 380 27.37 -10.79 -31.00
N GLY A 381 26.98 -9.94 -31.96
CA GLY A 381 25.58 -9.59 -32.22
C GLY A 381 25.15 -8.20 -31.73
N ALA A 382 26.06 -7.40 -31.18
CA ALA A 382 25.73 -6.05 -30.67
C ALA A 382 26.69 -4.94 -31.14
N LYS A 383 27.32 -5.10 -32.31
CA LYS A 383 28.21 -4.06 -32.86
C LYS A 383 27.49 -2.76 -33.27
N SER A 384 26.15 -2.72 -33.22
CA SER A 384 25.32 -1.50 -33.38
C SER A 384 24.27 -1.27 -32.28
N ASP A 385 24.03 -2.24 -31.38
CA ASP A 385 22.77 -2.32 -30.62
C ASP A 385 22.92 -2.11 -29.10
N LEU A 386 24.15 -1.92 -28.61
CA LEU A 386 24.43 -1.63 -27.20
C LEU A 386 25.28 -0.35 -26.99
N ASP A 387 25.68 0.30 -28.09
CA ASP A 387 26.22 1.65 -28.03
C ASP A 387 25.02 2.60 -27.94
N VAL A 388 24.74 3.13 -26.74
CA VAL A 388 23.79 4.23 -26.57
C VAL A 388 24.42 5.47 -27.18
N GLY A 389 24.42 5.53 -28.51
CA GLY A 389 24.61 6.74 -29.25
C GLY A 389 23.55 7.71 -28.75
N ARG A 390 23.98 8.68 -27.93
CA ARG A 390 23.22 9.90 -27.70
C ARG A 390 22.66 10.31 -29.06
N LEU A 391 21.33 10.37 -29.18
CA LEU A 391 20.66 11.03 -30.30
C LEU A 391 20.99 12.53 -30.22
N SER A 392 22.24 12.87 -30.52
CA SER A 392 22.74 14.23 -30.65
C SER A 392 22.35 14.76 -32.02
N GLU A 393 21.58 15.84 -31.98
CA GLU A 393 21.44 16.86 -33.01
C GLU A 393 20.93 16.43 -34.40
N ILE A 394 19.61 16.58 -34.59
CA ILE A 394 19.08 16.96 -35.91
C ILE A 394 19.00 18.48 -35.94
N SER A 395 20.06 19.12 -36.42
CA SER A 395 19.94 20.43 -37.06
C SER A 395 20.90 20.56 -38.25
N ARG A 396 20.29 20.78 -39.43
CA ARG A 396 20.79 21.46 -40.64
C ARG A 396 21.87 20.79 -41.52
N SER A 397 21.39 20.33 -42.68
CA SER A 397 21.73 20.79 -44.05
C SER A 397 23.19 20.95 -44.50
N SER A 398 23.44 20.31 -45.65
CA SER A 398 24.28 20.70 -46.81
C SER A 398 25.81 20.54 -46.78
N THR A 399 26.24 19.52 -47.55
CA THR A 399 27.28 19.52 -48.60
C THR A 399 28.79 19.60 -48.29
N LEU A 400 29.47 18.59 -48.84
CA LEU A 400 30.76 18.60 -49.56
C LEU A 400 32.08 18.70 -48.76
N GLY A 401 32.80 17.58 -48.73
CA GLY A 401 34.12 17.51 -49.38
C GLY A 401 35.37 17.37 -48.50
N VAL A 402 36.14 16.33 -48.82
CA VAL A 402 37.61 16.22 -48.77
C VAL A 402 38.22 15.53 -47.52
N SER A 403 39.13 14.60 -47.84
CA SER A 403 39.94 13.65 -47.05
C SER A 403 41.41 14.15 -46.99
N PRO A 404 42.41 13.44 -46.45
CA PRO A 404 42.65 12.85 -45.12
C PRO A 404 44.00 13.36 -44.51
N GLY A 405 44.32 12.98 -43.27
CA GLY A 405 45.70 13.12 -42.77
C GLY A 405 45.97 12.69 -41.31
N GLY A 406 46.28 11.42 -41.10
CA GLY A 406 47.56 10.95 -40.54
C GLY A 406 48.02 11.24 -39.09
N VAL A 407 48.25 10.11 -38.39
CA VAL A 407 49.48 9.75 -37.63
C VAL A 407 49.53 9.98 -36.10
N GLU A 408 49.40 8.84 -35.39
CA GLU A 408 50.22 8.23 -34.31
C GLU A 408 50.52 8.90 -32.95
N GLU A 409 50.11 8.15 -31.92
CA GLU A 409 50.88 7.56 -30.81
C GLU A 409 51.29 8.35 -29.53
N GLU A 410 50.78 7.79 -28.44
CA GLU A 410 51.48 7.33 -27.23
C GLU A 410 51.60 8.19 -25.94
N ASN A 411 50.82 7.71 -24.95
CA ASN A 411 51.23 7.21 -23.63
C ASN A 411 51.78 8.14 -22.51
N HIS A 412 50.91 8.23 -21.48
CA HIS A 412 51.13 7.84 -20.07
C HIS A 412 52.16 8.58 -19.17
N SER A 413 51.58 9.10 -18.08
CA SER A 413 51.91 8.86 -16.66
C SER A 413 52.68 9.92 -15.84
N ASN A 414 51.94 10.44 -14.85
CA ASN A 414 52.22 10.60 -13.41
C ASN A 414 53.51 11.27 -12.92
N ILE A 415 53.34 12.30 -12.07
CA ILE A 415 54.14 12.50 -10.86
C ILE A 415 53.22 12.83 -9.66
N LEU A 416 53.52 12.13 -8.57
CA LEU A 416 52.90 12.05 -7.25
C LEU A 416 53.51 13.04 -6.23
N GLU A 417 52.95 12.96 -5.00
CA GLU A 417 53.56 13.19 -3.67
C GLU A 417 53.31 14.56 -3.01
N ASN A 418 53.05 14.69 -1.70
CA ASN A 418 52.91 13.78 -0.53
C ASN A 418 52.23 14.64 0.59
N VAL A 419 51.67 14.15 1.70
CA VAL A 419 52.35 13.61 2.90
C VAL A 419 51.32 13.00 3.90
N GLY A 420 51.52 11.73 4.30
CA GLY A 420 51.90 11.28 5.66
C GLY A 420 50.89 11.22 6.83
N MET A 421 50.72 10.00 7.38
CA MET A 421 50.04 9.59 8.63
C MET A 421 50.87 9.79 9.92
N SER A 422 50.22 9.93 11.10
CA SER A 422 50.14 8.89 12.18
C SER A 422 50.00 9.42 13.65
N GLN A 423 49.13 8.74 14.42
CA GLN A 423 49.00 8.58 15.90
C GLN A 423 48.54 9.73 16.83
N VAL A 424 47.67 9.40 17.81
CA VAL A 424 47.88 9.40 19.30
C VAL A 424 46.54 9.40 20.08
N GLY A 425 46.53 8.73 21.24
CA GLY A 425 45.41 8.56 22.18
C GLY A 425 45.00 9.78 23.02
N GLY A 426 44.05 9.56 23.94
CA GLY A 426 43.31 10.61 24.67
C GLY A 426 44.02 11.31 25.83
N ASN A 427 43.50 12.47 26.25
CA ASN A 427 42.85 12.69 27.55
C ASN A 427 42.32 14.13 27.70
N THR A 428 41.08 14.22 28.20
CA THR A 428 40.45 15.18 29.13
C THR A 428 40.46 16.71 28.94
N GLU A 429 39.21 17.21 29.01
CA GLU A 429 38.68 18.36 29.76
C GLU A 429 38.35 19.72 29.08
N SER A 430 37.03 19.93 28.97
CA SER A 430 36.24 21.04 29.51
C SER A 430 35.55 21.96 28.48
N GLY A 431 34.26 22.24 28.74
CA GLY A 431 33.63 23.49 28.30
C GLY A 431 32.38 23.39 27.42
N SER A 432 31.25 22.97 28.02
CA SER A 432 29.89 23.53 27.84
C SER A 432 29.27 23.69 26.44
N LEU A 433 28.19 22.94 26.24
CA LEU A 433 27.18 23.03 25.17
C LEU A 433 26.05 24.01 25.54
N PRO A 434 25.47 24.71 24.54
CA PRO A 434 24.02 24.92 24.40
C PRO A 434 23.53 24.31 23.05
N PRO A 435 22.22 24.18 22.74
CA PRO A 435 21.03 24.71 23.40
C PRO A 435 19.87 23.70 23.64
N PHE A 436 18.95 24.09 24.52
CA PHE A 436 17.57 23.60 24.61
C PHE A 436 16.70 24.22 23.50
N LEU A 437 15.68 23.49 23.01
CA LEU A 437 14.28 23.97 23.01
C LEU A 437 13.29 22.84 22.68
N GLN A 438 12.69 22.35 23.76
CA GLN A 438 11.52 21.50 23.82
C GLN A 438 10.30 22.41 24.03
N LEU A 439 9.20 22.09 23.35
CA LEU A 439 7.95 22.82 23.36
C LEU A 439 7.19 22.57 24.68
N GLN A 440 6.67 23.66 25.25
CA GLN A 440 5.99 23.74 26.54
C GLN A 440 4.58 23.13 26.56
N ALA A 441 4.17 22.63 27.72
CA ALA A 441 2.79 22.70 28.21
C ALA A 441 2.76 23.48 29.54
N ILE A 442 1.73 24.31 29.66
CA ILE A 442 1.51 25.41 30.61
C ILE A 442 0.73 24.87 31.82
N GLY A 443 1.23 25.04 33.06
CA GLY A 443 0.67 25.94 34.08
C GLY A 443 0.09 25.14 35.28
N GLY A 444 0.17 25.52 36.56
CA GLY A 444 0.77 26.65 37.26
C GLY A 444 0.39 26.59 38.77
N GLY A 445 1.19 27.20 39.65
CA GLY A 445 0.89 27.53 41.06
C GLY A 445 1.71 26.76 42.12
N SER A 446 2.92 27.20 42.52
CA SER A 446 3.24 28.13 43.65
C SER A 446 2.93 27.56 45.06
N ALA A 447 3.73 27.63 46.13
CA ALA A 447 5.06 28.19 46.43
C ALA A 447 5.48 27.68 47.83
N GLY A 448 6.79 27.67 48.18
CA GLY A 448 7.21 27.80 49.59
C GLY A 448 8.49 27.10 50.08
N PHE A 449 9.63 27.80 49.96
CA PHE A 449 10.77 27.92 50.91
C PHE A 449 11.45 26.70 51.58
N GLY A 450 12.78 26.58 51.37
CA GLY A 450 13.74 26.78 52.47
C GLY A 450 14.77 25.68 52.80
N GLY A 451 16.04 25.88 52.37
CA GLY A 451 17.20 25.87 53.28
C GLY A 451 18.07 24.59 53.45
N GLY A 452 19.35 24.68 53.03
CA GLY A 452 20.50 24.41 53.92
C GLY A 452 21.32 23.12 53.76
N GLY A 453 22.48 23.22 53.10
CA GLY A 453 23.80 22.95 53.72
C GLY A 453 24.31 21.52 53.95
N SER A 454 25.16 21.06 53.03
CA SER A 454 26.19 19.97 53.05
C SER A 454 27.07 19.87 54.34
N PRO A 455 27.81 18.76 54.63
CA PRO A 455 28.86 18.26 53.72
C PRO A 455 29.19 16.74 53.69
N THR A 456 29.77 16.37 52.53
CA THR A 456 30.73 15.30 52.18
C THR A 456 31.95 15.22 53.15
N PRO A 457 32.85 14.18 53.17
CA PRO A 457 33.49 13.64 51.97
C PRO A 457 33.99 12.17 51.97
N SER A 458 34.43 11.81 50.78
CA SER A 458 35.20 10.65 50.36
C SER A 458 36.64 10.62 50.91
N VAL A 459 37.29 9.46 50.72
CA VAL A 459 38.69 9.22 50.30
C VAL A 459 39.48 8.25 51.20
N GLN A 460 40.13 7.31 50.49
CA GLN A 460 41.12 6.32 50.89
C GLN A 460 42.25 6.86 51.79
N ILE A 461 42.91 5.97 52.54
CA ILE A 461 44.37 5.78 52.50
C ILE A 461 44.74 4.44 53.15
N LEU A 462 45.73 3.80 52.53
CA LEU A 462 46.34 2.50 52.82
C LEU A 462 47.23 2.52 54.08
N THR A 463 47.24 1.37 54.79
CA THR A 463 48.34 0.80 55.63
C THR A 463 48.70 1.55 56.94
N THR A 464 48.98 0.95 58.10
CA THR A 464 49.66 -0.30 58.50
C THR A 464 49.44 -0.56 60.01
N SER A 465 49.83 -1.77 60.45
CA SER A 465 50.23 -2.20 61.81
C SER A 465 49.19 -2.72 62.82
N SER A 466 49.13 -4.05 62.87
CA SER A 466 49.30 -4.96 64.02
C SER A 466 49.20 -4.40 65.45
N GLU A 467 48.24 -4.86 66.25
CA GLU A 467 48.37 -5.98 67.22
C GLU A 467 47.20 -6.02 68.24
N VAL A 468 46.64 -7.24 68.39
CA VAL A 468 46.30 -7.92 69.66
C VAL A 468 44.94 -7.69 70.37
N GLN A 469 44.24 -8.83 70.45
CA GLN A 469 43.36 -9.39 71.49
C GLN A 469 41.90 -8.92 71.68
N SER A 470 41.04 -9.82 71.22
CA SER A 470 39.93 -10.48 71.94
C SER A 470 38.93 -9.64 72.72
N LEU A 471 37.65 -9.79 72.37
CA LEU A 471 36.65 -10.40 73.24
C LEU A 471 35.53 -10.94 72.34
N GLY A 472 35.21 -12.23 72.50
CA GLY A 472 34.18 -12.92 71.75
C GLY A 472 32.78 -12.58 72.25
N GLY A 473 31.85 -12.53 71.30
CA GLY A 473 30.41 -12.51 71.48
C GLY A 473 29.77 -12.75 70.12
N THR A 474 29.48 -14.02 69.81
CA THR A 474 28.82 -14.46 68.59
C THR A 474 27.32 -14.13 68.64
N GLU A 475 26.87 -13.20 67.79
CA GLU A 475 25.50 -13.23 67.26
C GLU A 475 25.55 -13.76 65.82
N THR A 476 24.94 -14.92 65.62
CA THR A 476 24.70 -15.51 64.31
C THR A 476 23.38 -14.95 63.78
N SER A 477 23.43 -13.97 62.88
CA SER A 477 22.28 -13.64 62.02
C SER A 477 22.19 -14.71 60.92
N GLU A 478 21.08 -15.44 60.87
CA GLU A 478 20.78 -16.34 59.75
C GLU A 478 20.82 -15.56 58.42
N PRO A 479 21.23 -16.22 57.31
CA PRO A 479 21.22 -15.58 56.00
C PRO A 479 19.81 -15.10 55.63
N PRO A 480 19.67 -13.96 54.93
CA PRO A 480 18.36 -13.46 54.52
C PRO A 480 17.68 -14.48 53.60
N ASP A 481 16.40 -14.74 53.84
CA ASP A 481 15.61 -15.64 53.02
C ASP A 481 15.42 -15.04 51.62
N THR A 482 15.85 -15.76 50.60
CA THR A 482 15.74 -15.39 49.19
C THR A 482 14.83 -16.33 48.40
N THR A 483 14.10 -17.23 49.07
CA THR A 483 13.33 -18.30 48.41
C THR A 483 11.88 -17.86 48.23
N PRO A 484 11.40 -17.58 47.01
CA PRO A 484 10.02 -17.18 46.80
C PRO A 484 9.03 -18.33 47.05
N PRO A 485 7.81 -18.02 47.54
CA PRO A 485 6.73 -19.00 47.71
C PRO A 485 6.29 -19.66 46.40
N ASP A 486 5.65 -20.83 46.50
CA ASP A 486 4.86 -21.44 45.43
C ASP A 486 3.45 -20.82 45.35
N ILE A 487 2.76 -20.97 44.21
CA ILE A 487 1.38 -20.51 44.06
C ILE A 487 0.61 -21.43 43.11
N SER A 488 -0.66 -21.69 43.44
CA SER A 488 -1.64 -22.33 42.57
C SER A 488 -2.85 -21.42 42.40
N LEU A 489 -3.51 -21.46 41.23
CA LEU A 489 -4.72 -20.71 40.94
C LEU A 489 -5.69 -21.58 40.12
N SER A 490 -6.95 -21.61 40.52
CA SER A 490 -8.00 -22.37 39.84
C SER A 490 -9.33 -21.61 39.83
N VAL A 491 -10.15 -21.93 38.83
CA VAL A 491 -11.56 -21.54 38.72
C VAL A 491 -12.36 -22.84 38.81
N SER A 492 -13.15 -23.01 39.86
CA SER A 492 -13.81 -24.29 40.16
C SER A 492 -14.76 -24.74 39.06
N GLU A 493 -15.49 -23.82 38.44
CA GLU A 493 -16.51 -24.09 37.44
C GLU A 493 -15.93 -24.62 36.11
N CYS A 494 -14.61 -24.51 35.90
CA CYS A 494 -13.97 -25.08 34.71
C CYS A 494 -14.07 -26.62 34.66
N SER A 495 -14.31 -27.31 35.78
CA SER A 495 -14.57 -28.76 35.78
C SER A 495 -15.88 -29.13 35.05
N SER A 496 -16.79 -28.18 34.92
CA SER A 496 -18.06 -28.32 34.21
C SER A 496 -18.10 -27.48 32.93
N SER A 497 -16.92 -27.15 32.40
CA SER A 497 -16.75 -26.40 31.15
C SER A 497 -17.58 -26.98 30.01
N LEU A 498 -18.09 -26.09 29.15
CA LEU A 498 -18.75 -26.45 27.91
C LEU A 498 -17.77 -26.86 26.80
N SER A 499 -16.47 -26.61 26.99
CA SER A 499 -15.40 -26.96 26.07
C SER A 499 -14.42 -27.95 26.71
N SER A 500 -13.87 -28.84 25.88
CA SER A 500 -12.70 -29.66 26.23
C SER A 500 -11.38 -28.88 26.11
N ASP A 501 -11.36 -27.78 25.37
CA ASP A 501 -10.13 -27.09 24.95
C ASP A 501 -9.75 -25.96 25.93
N GLY A 502 -10.63 -25.63 26.86
CA GLY A 502 -10.46 -24.54 27.80
C GLY A 502 -11.62 -24.42 28.80
N CYS A 503 -11.64 -23.31 29.50
CA CYS A 503 -12.68 -23.01 30.47
C CYS A 503 -13.75 -22.10 29.85
N LEU A 504 -14.79 -22.71 29.27
CA LEU A 504 -15.95 -22.04 28.70
C LEU A 504 -17.16 -22.20 29.62
N LEU A 505 -17.64 -21.09 30.13
CA LEU A 505 -18.66 -21.03 31.17
C LEU A 505 -19.97 -20.46 30.61
N ALA A 506 -21.09 -21.07 30.99
CA ALA A 506 -22.44 -20.54 30.76
C ALA A 506 -23.08 -19.99 32.05
N SER A 507 -22.29 -19.78 33.09
CA SER A 507 -22.69 -19.14 34.34
C SER A 507 -21.77 -17.94 34.60
N SER A 508 -22.37 -16.81 34.98
CA SER A 508 -21.64 -15.58 35.28
C SER A 508 -21.01 -15.57 36.67
N THR A 509 -21.14 -16.62 37.48
CA THR A 509 -20.51 -16.68 38.81
C THR A 509 -19.40 -17.71 38.81
N VAL A 510 -18.22 -17.30 39.27
CA VAL A 510 -17.03 -18.16 39.39
C VAL A 510 -16.48 -18.16 40.81
N SER A 511 -15.97 -19.31 41.22
CA SER A 511 -15.27 -19.54 42.48
C SER A 511 -13.77 -19.66 42.18
N LEU A 512 -13.03 -18.60 42.52
CA LEU A 512 -11.57 -18.56 42.39
C LEU A 512 -10.94 -19.11 43.66
N VAL A 513 -9.99 -20.03 43.52
CA VAL A 513 -9.25 -20.62 44.64
C VAL A 513 -7.77 -20.57 44.34
N TRP A 514 -6.99 -20.07 45.29
CA TRP A 514 -5.54 -20.02 45.23
C TRP A 514 -4.90 -20.46 46.55
N SER A 515 -3.72 -21.04 46.48
CA SER A 515 -3.01 -21.52 47.67
C SER A 515 -1.51 -21.63 47.42
N SER A 516 -0.74 -21.61 48.52
CA SER A 516 0.70 -21.83 48.58
C SER A 516 0.98 -22.84 49.70
N THR A 517 2.03 -23.64 49.54
CA THR A 517 2.52 -24.56 50.57
C THR A 517 3.65 -23.96 51.41
N ALA A 518 4.07 -22.72 51.13
CA ALA A 518 5.08 -21.99 51.89
C ALA A 518 4.62 -21.74 53.35
N ASN A 519 5.52 -21.98 54.30
CA ASN A 519 5.22 -21.90 55.73
C ASN A 519 5.39 -20.48 56.32
N ASP A 520 5.96 -19.58 55.54
CA ASP A 520 6.36 -18.21 55.85
C ASP A 520 5.61 -17.17 54.97
N LEU A 521 4.51 -17.60 54.35
CA LEU A 521 3.67 -16.77 53.50
C LEU A 521 3.13 -15.54 54.26
N ASN A 522 3.25 -14.37 53.65
CA ASN A 522 2.69 -13.12 54.17
C ASN A 522 1.32 -12.80 53.55
N HIS A 523 1.23 -12.75 52.22
CA HIS A 523 -0.01 -12.45 51.49
C HIS A 523 0.04 -12.91 50.02
N TYR A 524 -1.08 -12.79 49.31
CA TYR A 524 -1.22 -13.01 47.87
C TYR A 524 -1.52 -11.70 47.14
N ILE A 525 -1.09 -11.61 45.88
CA ILE A 525 -1.47 -10.55 44.94
C ILE A 525 -2.36 -11.17 43.87
N ILE A 526 -3.63 -10.73 43.77
CA ILE A 526 -4.59 -11.27 42.81
C ILE A 526 -5.10 -10.15 41.89
N GLU A 527 -4.99 -10.38 40.58
CA GLU A 527 -5.41 -9.43 39.56
C GLU A 527 -6.37 -10.09 38.57
N CYS A 528 -7.19 -9.26 37.94
CA CYS A 528 -8.11 -9.70 36.89
C CYS A 528 -8.13 -8.67 35.78
N GLU A 529 -7.96 -9.15 34.55
CA GLU A 529 -8.10 -8.37 33.33
C GLU A 529 -9.05 -9.03 32.34
N LYS A 530 -9.62 -8.23 31.45
CA LYS A 530 -10.50 -8.65 30.37
C LYS A 530 -9.79 -8.43 29.04
N SER A 531 -9.66 -9.48 28.23
CA SER A 531 -9.02 -9.39 26.92
C SER A 531 -9.99 -9.11 25.76
N SER A 532 -11.30 -9.20 26.01
CA SER A 532 -12.35 -8.78 25.06
C SER A 532 -12.73 -7.31 25.27
N PRO A 533 -13.18 -6.56 24.25
CA PRO A 533 -13.63 -5.18 24.41
C PRO A 533 -14.82 -5.01 25.41
N PRO A 534 -14.86 -3.92 26.20
CA PRO A 534 -13.74 -3.02 26.51
C PRO A 534 -12.62 -3.77 27.25
N VAL A 535 -11.42 -3.75 26.67
CA VAL A 535 -10.21 -4.34 27.27
C VAL A 535 -9.84 -3.50 28.50
N GLY A 536 -9.48 -4.16 29.60
CA GLY A 536 -9.10 -3.46 30.82
C GLY A 536 -9.23 -4.31 32.08
N GLY A 537 -9.16 -3.66 33.24
CA GLY A 537 -9.34 -4.34 34.54
C GLY A 537 -10.77 -4.84 34.75
N CYS A 538 -10.92 -5.87 35.57
CA CYS A 538 -12.22 -6.42 35.94
C CYS A 538 -12.95 -5.51 36.95
N SER A 539 -14.10 -4.97 36.55
CA SER A 539 -14.90 -4.07 37.40
C SER A 539 -15.34 -4.74 38.71
N GLY A 540 -15.11 -4.07 39.84
CA GLY A 540 -15.46 -4.59 41.16
C GLY A 540 -14.52 -5.68 41.71
N PHE A 541 -13.40 -5.95 41.03
CA PHE A 541 -12.38 -6.89 41.49
C PHE A 541 -11.28 -6.17 42.29
N ASN A 542 -11.35 -6.21 43.62
CA ASN A 542 -10.50 -5.39 44.51
C ASN A 542 -9.39 -6.18 45.25
N PHE A 543 -8.97 -7.35 44.74
CA PHE A 543 -8.06 -8.26 45.46
C PHE A 543 -6.57 -8.04 45.18
N ALA A 544 -6.13 -6.78 45.01
CA ALA A 544 -4.74 -6.47 44.68
C ALA A 544 -3.72 -7.01 45.71
N SER A 545 -4.09 -7.08 47.01
CA SER A 545 -3.32 -7.79 48.04
C SER A 545 -4.27 -8.39 49.08
N THR A 546 -4.13 -9.68 49.42
CA THR A 546 -5.06 -10.40 50.32
C THR A 546 -4.43 -11.61 50.99
N THR A 547 -4.91 -11.98 52.19
CA THR A 547 -4.59 -13.26 52.86
C THR A 547 -5.68 -14.32 52.68
N ALA A 548 -6.81 -13.96 52.06
CA ALA A 548 -7.83 -14.93 51.68
C ALA A 548 -7.26 -15.93 50.66
N THR A 549 -7.80 -17.14 50.62
CA THR A 549 -7.40 -18.22 49.69
C THR A 549 -8.45 -18.49 48.61
N SER A 550 -9.56 -17.76 48.64
CA SER A 550 -10.61 -17.87 47.64
C SER A 550 -11.49 -16.62 47.59
N THR A 551 -12.19 -16.45 46.48
CA THR A 551 -13.30 -15.51 46.36
C THR A 551 -14.34 -16.02 45.38
N ILE A 552 -15.58 -15.57 45.57
CA ILE A 552 -16.61 -15.68 44.53
C ILE A 552 -16.61 -14.37 43.75
N TYR A 553 -16.62 -14.45 42.43
CA TYR A 553 -16.66 -13.28 41.56
C TYR A 553 -17.77 -13.45 40.52
N SER A 554 -18.60 -12.42 40.39
CA SER A 554 -19.62 -12.35 39.35
C SER A 554 -19.04 -11.63 38.14
N LEU A 555 -18.81 -12.38 37.06
CA LEU A 555 -18.38 -11.92 35.75
C LEU A 555 -19.44 -10.97 35.17
N PRO A 556 -19.15 -9.65 35.07
CA PRO A 556 -20.18 -8.65 34.80
C PRO A 556 -20.56 -8.52 33.32
N THR A 557 -19.75 -9.06 32.41
CA THR A 557 -19.93 -8.91 30.96
C THR A 557 -19.94 -10.28 30.30
N ASP A 558 -21.04 -10.61 29.61
CA ASP A 558 -21.16 -11.79 28.74
C ASP A 558 -20.21 -11.70 27.53
N ASP A 559 -20.03 -12.80 26.80
CA ASP A 559 -19.18 -12.90 25.61
C ASP A 559 -17.75 -12.34 25.81
N SER A 560 -17.18 -12.60 26.99
CA SER A 560 -15.93 -11.99 27.44
C SER A 560 -14.94 -13.02 27.96
N ILE A 561 -13.67 -12.79 27.65
CA ILE A 561 -12.55 -13.59 28.17
C ILE A 561 -11.94 -12.85 29.36
N TYR A 562 -11.90 -13.54 30.51
CA TYR A 562 -11.33 -13.08 31.76
C TYR A 562 -10.02 -13.82 32.03
N ILE A 563 -8.99 -13.07 32.40
CA ILE A 563 -7.67 -13.59 32.76
C ILE A 563 -7.43 -13.23 34.22
N PHE A 564 -7.40 -14.25 35.07
CA PHE A 564 -7.06 -14.14 36.49
C PHE A 564 -5.57 -14.40 36.66
N LYS A 565 -4.90 -13.58 37.48
CA LYS A 565 -3.46 -13.67 37.75
C LYS A 565 -3.26 -13.73 39.26
N ALA A 566 -2.33 -14.56 39.72
CA ALA A 566 -1.99 -14.71 41.14
C ALA A 566 -0.48 -14.79 41.36
N LYS A 567 -0.01 -14.14 42.44
CA LYS A 567 1.32 -14.32 43.03
C LYS A 567 1.19 -14.52 44.54
N ALA A 568 2.18 -15.17 45.14
CA ALA A 568 2.36 -15.29 46.59
C ALA A 568 3.60 -14.50 47.04
N VAL A 569 3.54 -13.89 48.23
CA VAL A 569 4.61 -13.07 48.81
C VAL A 569 4.91 -13.57 50.22
N ASP A 570 6.17 -13.85 50.53
CA ASP A 570 6.60 -14.29 51.88
C ASP A 570 6.86 -13.11 52.84
N GLY A 571 7.23 -13.43 54.08
CA GLY A 571 7.57 -12.46 55.12
C GLY A 571 8.89 -11.70 54.88
N ALA A 572 9.76 -12.17 53.99
CA ALA A 572 11.00 -11.51 53.58
C ALA A 572 10.81 -10.58 52.36
N GLY A 573 9.66 -10.67 51.69
CA GLY A 573 9.29 -9.88 50.52
C GLY A 573 9.62 -10.54 49.18
N ASN A 574 9.95 -11.84 49.14
CA ASN A 574 10.15 -12.53 47.86
C ASN A 574 8.79 -12.85 47.20
N GLU A 575 8.66 -12.57 45.91
CA GLU A 575 7.43 -12.84 45.14
C GLU A 575 7.57 -14.13 44.31
N SER A 576 6.51 -14.95 44.29
CA SER A 576 6.39 -16.08 43.37
C SER A 576 6.33 -15.63 41.91
N ALA A 577 6.62 -16.55 40.99
CA ALA A 577 6.24 -16.37 39.59
C ALA A 577 4.71 -16.21 39.47
N GLN A 578 4.27 -15.38 38.52
CA GLN A 578 2.84 -15.15 38.29
C GLN A 578 2.20 -16.37 37.62
N THR A 579 1.14 -16.89 38.22
CA THR A 579 0.28 -17.93 37.62
C THR A 579 -0.97 -17.30 37.04
N THR A 580 -1.43 -17.79 35.88
CA THR A 580 -2.63 -17.27 35.21
C THR A 580 -3.68 -18.35 34.96
N LYS A 581 -4.96 -17.97 35.01
CA LYS A 581 -6.09 -18.82 34.64
C LYS A 581 -7.07 -18.02 33.78
N THR A 582 -7.38 -18.55 32.59
CA THR A 582 -8.32 -17.94 31.65
C THR A 582 -9.69 -18.61 31.74
N ALA A 583 -10.76 -17.82 31.75
CA ALA A 583 -12.14 -18.27 31.63
C ALA A 583 -12.90 -17.42 30.60
N GLU A 584 -13.60 -18.06 29.68
CA GLU A 584 -14.50 -17.43 28.73
C GLU A 584 -15.93 -17.55 29.25
N LEU A 585 -16.61 -16.41 29.44
CA LEU A 585 -18.05 -16.39 29.71
C LEU A 585 -18.79 -16.22 28.39
N SER A 586 -19.69 -17.16 28.11
CA SER A 586 -20.70 -17.01 27.06
C SER A 586 -21.97 -17.71 27.52
N LEU A 587 -23.00 -16.94 27.88
CA LEU A 587 -24.30 -17.46 28.32
C LEU A 587 -25.06 -18.15 27.17
N ARG A 588 -24.75 -17.80 25.92
CA ARG A 588 -25.33 -18.40 24.70
C ARG A 588 -24.21 -18.81 23.72
N PRO A 589 -23.42 -19.84 24.06
CA PRO A 589 -22.25 -20.20 23.27
C PRO A 589 -22.62 -20.87 21.96
N VAL A 590 -23.77 -21.54 21.91
CA VAL A 590 -24.34 -22.11 20.68
C VAL A 590 -25.74 -21.56 20.50
N VAL A 591 -26.05 -21.10 19.28
CA VAL A 591 -27.34 -20.51 18.91
C VAL A 591 -27.94 -21.21 17.69
N ILE A 592 -29.27 -21.25 17.61
CA ILE A 592 -30.00 -21.68 16.41
C ILE A 592 -29.80 -20.61 15.33
N ASN A 593 -29.15 -20.95 14.23
CA ASN A 593 -28.64 -19.99 13.25
C ASN A 593 -29.53 -19.90 12.01
N GLU A 594 -29.94 -21.02 11.45
CA GLU A 594 -30.71 -21.09 10.21
C GLU A 594 -31.67 -22.28 10.24
N VAL A 595 -32.88 -22.11 9.68
CA VAL A 595 -33.94 -23.12 9.69
C VAL A 595 -34.57 -23.25 8.30
N ALA A 596 -34.42 -24.43 7.69
CA ALA A 596 -35.03 -24.79 6.41
C ALA A 596 -36.37 -25.50 6.59
N TRP A 597 -37.31 -24.82 7.25
CA TRP A 597 -38.63 -25.37 7.54
C TRP A 597 -39.48 -25.67 6.29
N ALA A 598 -39.20 -24.98 5.18
CA ALA A 598 -39.90 -25.21 3.91
C ALA A 598 -39.25 -26.31 3.06
N GLY A 599 -38.12 -26.85 3.54
CA GLY A 599 -37.23 -27.72 2.79
C GLY A 599 -36.54 -27.04 1.61
N THR A 600 -36.30 -27.79 0.53
CA THR A 600 -35.61 -27.33 -0.68
C THR A 600 -36.53 -27.33 -1.91
N SER A 601 -36.01 -26.86 -3.05
CA SER A 601 -36.71 -26.96 -4.34
C SER A 601 -36.78 -28.39 -4.90
N ALA A 602 -36.04 -29.33 -4.34
CA ALA A 602 -36.08 -30.73 -4.75
C ALA A 602 -37.46 -31.35 -4.44
N PRO A 603 -37.92 -32.35 -5.21
CA PRO A 603 -39.26 -32.93 -5.07
C PRO A 603 -39.42 -33.85 -3.84
N PHE A 604 -38.59 -33.69 -2.81
CA PHE A 604 -38.56 -34.54 -1.62
C PHE A 604 -39.11 -33.78 -0.42
N ALA A 605 -40.27 -34.21 0.08
CA ALA A 605 -41.01 -33.52 1.15
C ALA A 605 -40.33 -33.54 2.53
N ASN A 606 -39.19 -34.23 2.67
CA ASN A 606 -38.47 -34.40 3.93
C ASN A 606 -37.10 -33.67 3.92
N ASP A 607 -36.83 -32.85 2.91
CA ASP A 607 -35.56 -32.14 2.73
C ASP A 607 -35.46 -30.90 3.64
N GLU A 608 -35.76 -31.08 4.93
CA GLU A 608 -35.66 -30.06 5.98
C GLU A 608 -34.34 -30.20 6.76
N TRP A 609 -33.84 -29.06 7.25
CA TRP A 609 -32.64 -29.03 8.07
C TRP A 609 -32.64 -27.84 9.04
N ILE A 610 -31.83 -27.97 10.09
CA ILE A 610 -31.62 -26.94 11.12
C ILE A 610 -30.12 -26.78 11.32
N GLU A 611 -29.66 -25.55 11.46
CA GLU A 611 -28.26 -25.24 11.73
C GLU A 611 -28.09 -24.54 13.08
N LEU A 612 -27.03 -24.93 13.80
CA LEU A 612 -26.54 -24.24 14.98
C LEU A 612 -25.20 -23.54 14.68
N TYR A 613 -24.93 -22.42 15.34
CA TYR A 613 -23.68 -21.69 15.25
C TYR A 613 -23.01 -21.54 16.62
N ASN A 614 -21.73 -21.84 16.71
CA ASN A 614 -20.93 -21.63 17.92
C ASN A 614 -20.33 -20.22 17.94
N ARG A 615 -20.82 -19.37 18.84
CA ARG A 615 -20.34 -17.99 19.03
C ARG A 615 -19.08 -17.88 19.89
N SER A 616 -18.68 -18.95 20.57
CA SER A 616 -17.51 -18.91 21.46
C SER A 616 -16.19 -19.06 20.69
N SER A 617 -15.08 -18.74 21.35
CA SER A 617 -13.72 -18.92 20.81
C SER A 617 -13.19 -20.35 20.96
N GLN A 618 -13.96 -21.25 21.59
CA GLN A 618 -13.59 -22.63 21.88
C GLN A 618 -14.58 -23.60 21.24
N SER A 619 -14.19 -24.86 21.06
CA SER A 619 -15.16 -25.88 20.65
C SER A 619 -16.19 -26.12 21.76
N VAL A 620 -17.44 -26.39 21.41
CA VAL A 620 -18.51 -26.71 22.39
C VAL A 620 -18.90 -28.17 22.24
N ASN A 621 -18.80 -28.92 23.33
CA ASN A 621 -19.28 -30.30 23.39
C ASN A 621 -20.80 -30.33 23.53
N LEU A 622 -21.47 -30.99 22.57
CA LEU A 622 -22.93 -31.07 22.47
C LEU A 622 -23.51 -32.30 23.18
N ALA A 623 -22.70 -33.07 23.91
CA ALA A 623 -23.19 -34.18 24.72
C ALA A 623 -24.23 -33.71 25.76
N ASN A 624 -25.38 -34.39 25.79
CA ASN A 624 -26.54 -34.06 26.64
C ASN A 624 -27.22 -32.72 26.31
N TRP A 625 -26.99 -32.17 25.11
CA TRP A 625 -27.79 -31.08 24.58
C TRP A 625 -28.98 -31.65 23.80
N VAL A 626 -30.11 -30.96 23.88
CA VAL A 626 -31.35 -31.33 23.21
C VAL A 626 -31.91 -30.14 22.46
N LEU A 627 -32.24 -30.34 21.19
CA LEU A 627 -33.01 -29.41 20.37
C LEU A 627 -34.43 -29.96 20.22
N TYR A 628 -35.45 -29.20 20.60
CA TYR A 628 -36.84 -29.65 20.50
C TYR A 628 -37.82 -28.53 20.16
N ALA A 629 -38.94 -28.87 19.52
CA ALA A 629 -40.06 -27.96 19.30
C ALA A 629 -41.05 -27.98 20.46
N SER A 630 -41.79 -26.88 20.65
CA SER A 630 -42.76 -26.73 21.76
C SER A 630 -43.92 -27.73 21.74
N ASP A 631 -44.24 -28.31 20.59
CA ASP A 631 -45.26 -29.37 20.43
C ASP A 631 -44.67 -30.80 20.57
N GLY A 632 -43.36 -30.90 20.86
CA GLY A 632 -42.65 -32.13 21.10
C GLY A 632 -42.09 -32.83 19.86
N ALA A 633 -42.23 -32.28 18.64
CA ALA A 633 -41.61 -32.83 17.43
C ALA A 633 -41.08 -31.69 16.53
N PRO A 634 -39.77 -31.61 16.25
CA PRO A 634 -38.71 -32.56 16.59
C PRO A 634 -38.37 -32.62 18.09
N TYR A 635 -37.81 -33.74 18.54
CA TYR A 635 -37.04 -33.87 19.78
C TYR A 635 -35.72 -34.59 19.47
N ILE A 636 -34.61 -33.86 19.46
CA ILE A 636 -33.32 -34.30 18.91
C ILE A 636 -32.25 -34.24 20.01
N ASN A 637 -31.64 -35.39 20.31
CA ASN A 637 -30.42 -35.45 21.12
C ASN A 637 -29.22 -35.12 20.23
N LEU A 638 -28.48 -34.06 20.57
CA LEU A 638 -27.29 -33.66 19.84
C LEU A 638 -26.08 -34.53 20.22
N LEU A 639 -25.14 -34.68 19.30
CA LEU A 639 -23.95 -35.52 19.46
C LEU A 639 -22.68 -34.80 18.99
N GLY A 640 -21.53 -35.21 19.49
CA GLY A 640 -20.24 -34.66 19.08
C GLY A 640 -19.99 -33.25 19.63
N ALA A 641 -19.32 -32.42 18.83
CA ALA A 641 -18.95 -31.06 19.21
C ALA A 641 -19.06 -30.13 18.00
N VAL A 642 -19.24 -28.84 18.27
CA VAL A 642 -19.16 -27.78 17.26
C VAL A 642 -17.89 -26.96 17.48
N SER A 643 -17.04 -26.87 16.46
CA SER A 643 -15.78 -26.13 16.52
C SER A 643 -15.98 -24.65 16.88
N ALA A 644 -14.95 -24.01 17.42
CA ALA A 644 -14.95 -22.55 17.65
C ALA A 644 -15.36 -21.80 16.39
N ARG A 645 -16.31 -20.86 16.49
CA ARG A 645 -16.84 -20.10 15.33
C ARG A 645 -17.36 -21.00 14.18
N GLY A 646 -17.66 -22.26 14.47
CA GLY A 646 -18.14 -23.26 13.51
C GLY A 646 -19.66 -23.40 13.49
N TYR A 647 -20.14 -24.16 12.51
CA TYR A 647 -21.55 -24.47 12.31
C TYR A 647 -21.79 -25.96 12.54
N TYR A 648 -23.00 -26.31 12.96
CA TYR A 648 -23.45 -27.69 13.18
C TYR A 648 -24.75 -27.92 12.41
N LEU A 649 -24.68 -28.70 11.33
CA LEU A 649 -25.77 -28.92 10.39
C LEU A 649 -26.53 -30.22 10.72
N ILE A 650 -27.84 -30.12 10.87
CA ILE A 650 -28.73 -31.24 11.21
C ILE A 650 -29.70 -31.47 10.06
N GLU A 651 -29.61 -32.61 9.39
CA GLU A 651 -30.52 -33.02 8.31
C GLU A 651 -31.53 -34.06 8.79
N ARG A 652 -32.78 -33.95 8.29
CA ARG A 652 -33.91 -34.72 8.81
C ARG A 652 -33.84 -36.23 8.52
N THR A 653 -33.36 -36.66 7.35
CA THR A 653 -33.53 -38.09 6.97
C THR A 653 -32.32 -38.76 6.37
N ASN A 654 -31.54 -38.03 5.59
CA ASN A 654 -30.38 -38.53 4.86
C ASN A 654 -29.45 -37.33 4.58
N ASP A 655 -28.20 -37.60 4.20
CA ASP A 655 -27.16 -36.57 3.94
C ASP A 655 -27.19 -36.01 2.50
N ASN A 656 -28.36 -36.01 1.85
CA ASN A 656 -28.51 -35.46 0.50
C ASN A 656 -29.40 -34.22 0.47
N THR A 657 -29.95 -33.77 1.60
CA THR A 657 -30.79 -32.56 1.62
C THR A 657 -29.96 -31.35 1.23
N VAL A 658 -28.73 -31.22 1.78
CA VAL A 658 -27.67 -30.35 1.25
C VAL A 658 -26.59 -31.22 0.61
N SER A 659 -26.77 -31.57 -0.67
CA SER A 659 -26.04 -32.66 -1.33
C SER A 659 -24.53 -32.49 -1.48
N ASP A 660 -24.01 -31.25 -1.38
CA ASP A 660 -22.59 -30.92 -1.48
C ASP A 660 -21.98 -30.40 -0.17
N VAL A 661 -22.74 -30.42 0.94
CA VAL A 661 -22.28 -30.03 2.28
C VAL A 661 -22.73 -31.09 3.28
N ALA A 662 -21.80 -31.92 3.74
CA ALA A 662 -22.11 -32.98 4.71
C ALA A 662 -22.72 -32.44 6.01
N ALA A 663 -23.73 -33.13 6.54
CA ALA A 663 -24.32 -32.87 7.85
C ALA A 663 -23.42 -33.36 9.00
N ASP A 664 -23.56 -32.74 10.17
CA ASP A 664 -22.97 -33.25 11.42
C ASP A 664 -23.87 -34.31 12.05
N LEU A 665 -25.18 -34.20 11.86
CA LEU A 665 -26.16 -35.12 12.40
C LEU A 665 -27.30 -35.35 11.40
N ILE A 666 -27.56 -36.64 11.14
CA ILE A 666 -28.68 -37.08 10.32
C ILE A 666 -29.66 -37.79 11.25
N VAL A 667 -30.84 -37.21 11.46
CA VAL A 667 -31.78 -37.70 12.47
C VAL A 667 -33.23 -37.36 12.12
N PRO A 668 -34.17 -38.31 12.23
CA PRO A 668 -35.59 -38.02 12.04
C PRO A 668 -36.07 -36.87 12.90
N PHE A 669 -36.73 -35.88 12.29
CA PHE A 669 -37.42 -34.80 12.99
C PHE A 669 -38.77 -35.30 13.55
N SER A 670 -38.72 -36.39 14.30
CA SER A 670 -39.83 -36.93 15.10
C SER A 670 -39.57 -36.61 16.57
N GLY A 671 -40.51 -36.92 17.47
CA GLY A 671 -40.27 -36.72 18.89
C GLY A 671 -41.33 -37.33 19.81
N LEU A 672 -41.66 -36.57 20.85
CA LEU A 672 -42.54 -37.00 21.94
C LEU A 672 -44.04 -36.96 21.58
N SER A 673 -44.39 -36.36 20.44
CA SER A 673 -45.73 -36.33 19.88
C SER A 673 -45.80 -37.17 18.58
N SER A 674 -47.00 -37.39 18.04
CA SER A 674 -47.19 -38.17 16.80
C SER A 674 -46.81 -37.41 15.51
N GLY A 675 -46.29 -36.18 15.62
CA GLY A 675 -45.88 -35.34 14.49
C GLY A 675 -44.50 -35.71 13.91
N SER A 676 -44.22 -35.27 12.69
CA SER A 676 -42.89 -35.38 12.07
C SER A 676 -42.62 -34.21 11.12
N GLY A 677 -41.38 -33.71 11.14
CA GLY A 677 -40.93 -32.57 10.34
C GLY A 677 -41.05 -31.25 11.08
N LEU A 678 -40.90 -30.15 10.33
CA LEU A 678 -41.16 -28.80 10.82
C LEU A 678 -42.52 -28.33 10.31
N GLY A 679 -43.34 -27.79 11.20
CA GLY A 679 -44.66 -27.28 10.89
C GLY A 679 -44.60 -26.04 10.01
N ASN A 680 -45.25 -26.08 8.86
CA ASN A 680 -45.34 -24.92 7.94
C ASN A 680 -45.99 -23.67 8.56
N SER A 681 -46.74 -23.83 9.66
CA SER A 681 -47.40 -22.71 10.37
C SER A 681 -46.50 -22.03 11.41
N GLY A 682 -45.20 -22.38 11.46
CA GLY A 682 -44.28 -21.84 12.45
C GLY A 682 -44.20 -22.67 13.71
N GLU A 683 -42.99 -22.81 14.25
CA GLU A 683 -42.72 -23.45 15.54
C GLU A 683 -41.71 -22.65 16.35
N ILE A 684 -41.71 -22.92 17.65
CA ILE A 684 -40.68 -22.47 18.58
C ILE A 684 -39.73 -23.65 18.81
N LEU A 685 -38.51 -23.52 18.29
CA LEU A 685 -37.41 -24.46 18.51
C LEU A 685 -36.60 -24.00 19.72
N ILE A 686 -36.33 -24.91 20.65
CA ILE A 686 -35.65 -24.69 21.91
C ILE A 686 -34.37 -25.53 21.94
N LEU A 687 -33.22 -24.87 22.03
CA LEU A 687 -31.94 -25.50 22.28
C LEU A 687 -31.66 -25.47 23.78
N SER A 688 -31.47 -26.64 24.38
CA SER A 688 -31.32 -26.78 25.81
C SER A 688 -30.13 -27.68 26.16
N LYS A 689 -29.56 -27.42 27.34
CA LYS A 689 -28.62 -28.33 28.00
C LYS A 689 -29.20 -28.66 29.38
N ALA A 690 -29.48 -29.94 29.63
CA ALA A 690 -30.29 -30.37 30.77
C ALA A 690 -31.62 -29.57 30.84
N SER A 691 -31.96 -28.97 31.99
CA SER A 691 -33.18 -28.18 32.16
C SER A 691 -33.05 -26.70 31.77
N THR A 692 -31.89 -26.27 31.25
CA THR A 692 -31.62 -24.86 30.95
C THR A 692 -31.76 -24.60 29.45
N THR A 693 -32.65 -23.67 29.09
CA THR A 693 -32.72 -23.16 27.72
C THR A 693 -31.49 -22.29 27.44
N ILE A 694 -30.72 -22.67 26.43
CA ILE A 694 -29.55 -21.92 25.96
C ILE A 694 -29.99 -20.89 24.92
N ASP A 695 -30.83 -21.29 23.97
CA ASP A 695 -31.32 -20.41 22.91
C ASP A 695 -32.65 -20.94 22.35
N GLN A 696 -33.42 -20.05 21.72
CA GLN A 696 -34.76 -20.37 21.22
C GLN A 696 -35.12 -19.49 20.03
N THR A 697 -35.88 -20.00 19.06
CA THR A 697 -36.43 -19.20 17.95
C THR A 697 -37.65 -18.35 18.37
N ALA A 698 -37.90 -17.26 17.64
CA ALA A 698 -39.12 -16.49 17.76
C ALA A 698 -40.24 -17.10 16.90
N LEU A 699 -41.49 -16.92 17.33
CA LEU A 699 -42.67 -17.23 16.54
C LEU A 699 -43.38 -15.94 16.15
N CYS A 700 -43.48 -15.67 14.87
CA CYS A 700 -44.23 -14.55 14.35
C CYS A 700 -45.72 -14.92 14.31
N PRO A 701 -46.67 -13.95 14.32
CA PRO A 701 -48.09 -14.26 14.46
C PRO A 701 -48.61 -15.31 13.45
N GLY A 702 -48.75 -16.56 13.93
CA GLY A 702 -49.18 -17.72 13.16
C GLY A 702 -48.23 -18.19 12.04
N ARG A 703 -46.92 -17.89 12.12
CA ARG A 703 -45.92 -18.30 11.11
C ARG A 703 -44.47 -18.22 11.61
N TRP A 704 -43.56 -18.85 10.86
CA TRP A 704 -42.12 -18.57 10.96
C TRP A 704 -41.81 -17.09 10.71
N CYS A 705 -40.79 -16.55 11.38
CA CYS A 705 -40.37 -15.15 11.21
C CYS A 705 -39.59 -14.88 9.91
N GLY A 706 -39.30 -15.91 9.13
CA GLY A 706 -38.70 -15.83 7.81
C GLY A 706 -38.83 -17.16 7.08
N GLY A 707 -38.23 -17.23 5.89
CA GLY A 707 -38.32 -18.36 4.97
C GLY A 707 -39.51 -18.26 4.02
N ALA A 708 -39.52 -19.11 3.00
CA ALA A 708 -40.56 -19.12 1.98
C ALA A 708 -40.81 -20.54 1.45
N ALA A 709 -42.05 -21.02 1.58
CA ALA A 709 -42.51 -22.25 0.93
C ALA A 709 -43.06 -21.93 -0.47
N GLY A 710 -42.39 -22.44 -1.51
CA GLY A 710 -42.75 -22.25 -2.92
C GLY A 710 -41.86 -21.24 -3.66
N GLY A 711 -41.67 -21.49 -4.97
CA GLY A 711 -40.73 -20.72 -5.79
C GLY A 711 -39.28 -21.11 -5.50
N VAL A 712 -38.54 -20.27 -4.78
CA VAL A 712 -37.08 -20.40 -4.56
C VAL A 712 -36.68 -21.14 -3.28
N TYR A 713 -37.65 -21.55 -2.45
CA TYR A 713 -37.46 -22.30 -1.19
C TYR A 713 -36.34 -21.71 -0.30
N SER A 714 -36.68 -20.61 0.38
CA SER A 714 -35.74 -19.86 1.20
C SER A 714 -35.84 -20.27 2.67
N THR A 715 -34.70 -20.33 3.34
CA THR A 715 -34.58 -20.56 4.78
C THR A 715 -34.96 -19.34 5.60
N MET A 716 -35.28 -19.58 6.88
CA MET A 716 -35.32 -18.54 7.90
C MET A 716 -33.92 -18.40 8.51
N GLU A 717 -33.29 -17.25 8.33
CA GLU A 717 -31.95 -16.95 8.85
C GLU A 717 -32.01 -15.98 10.03
N ARG A 718 -31.18 -16.23 11.05
CA ARG A 718 -30.88 -15.26 12.09
C ARG A 718 -30.04 -14.12 11.51
N ILE A 719 -30.38 -12.88 11.82
CA ILE A 719 -29.68 -11.70 11.29
C ILE A 719 -28.35 -11.46 12.02
N ASP A 720 -28.36 -11.46 13.34
CA ASP A 720 -27.18 -11.30 14.17
C ASP A 720 -27.16 -12.38 15.27
N PRO A 721 -26.15 -13.25 15.32
CA PRO A 721 -26.05 -14.29 16.34
C PRO A 721 -25.89 -13.72 17.76
N ASP A 722 -25.45 -12.47 17.92
CA ASP A 722 -25.31 -11.83 19.23
C ASP A 722 -26.64 -11.31 19.80
N ILE A 723 -27.66 -11.17 18.95
CA ILE A 723 -29.02 -10.82 19.35
C ILE A 723 -29.81 -12.10 19.66
N ALA A 724 -30.71 -12.03 20.66
CA ALA A 724 -31.50 -13.19 21.08
C ALA A 724 -32.35 -13.76 19.95
N GLY A 725 -32.42 -15.09 19.88
CA GLY A 725 -33.31 -15.77 18.93
C GLY A 725 -34.79 -15.53 19.23
N THR A 726 -35.15 -15.11 20.45
CA THR A 726 -36.53 -14.74 20.79
C THR A 726 -36.95 -13.38 20.24
N ASP A 727 -36.01 -12.57 19.73
CA ASP A 727 -36.31 -11.28 19.11
C ASP A 727 -36.86 -11.50 17.69
N THR A 728 -38.13 -11.17 17.47
CA THR A 728 -38.80 -11.31 16.17
C THR A 728 -38.15 -10.47 15.05
N THR A 729 -37.41 -9.41 15.40
CA THR A 729 -36.72 -8.54 14.43
C THR A 729 -35.34 -9.07 14.03
N ASN A 730 -34.85 -10.11 14.70
CA ASN A 730 -33.57 -10.76 14.45
C ASN A 730 -33.67 -11.99 13.52
N TRP A 731 -34.83 -12.18 12.88
CA TRP A 731 -35.05 -13.23 11.90
C TRP A 731 -35.64 -12.64 10.63
N SER A 732 -35.23 -13.16 9.48
CA SER A 732 -35.88 -12.85 8.21
C SER A 732 -35.60 -13.96 7.20
N THR A 733 -36.22 -13.86 6.03
CA THR A 733 -36.00 -14.77 4.90
C THR A 733 -34.59 -14.56 4.35
N SER A 734 -33.85 -15.65 4.14
CA SER A 734 -32.54 -15.62 3.50
C SER A 734 -32.59 -14.87 2.17
N ASN A 735 -31.54 -14.08 1.90
CA ASN A 735 -31.45 -13.22 0.72
C ASN A 735 -32.68 -12.30 0.51
N SER A 736 -33.42 -11.95 1.57
CA SER A 736 -34.56 -11.04 1.46
C SER A 736 -34.15 -9.65 0.96
N GLY A 737 -34.96 -9.10 0.05
CA GLY A 737 -34.69 -7.90 -0.72
C GLY A 737 -34.20 -8.25 -2.14
N ALA A 738 -34.89 -7.78 -3.18
CA ALA A 738 -34.66 -8.16 -4.58
C ALA A 738 -33.23 -7.91 -5.13
N SER A 739 -32.39 -7.17 -4.40
CA SER A 739 -31.00 -6.89 -4.75
C SER A 739 -29.97 -7.80 -4.06
N ASN A 740 -30.37 -8.73 -3.18
CA ASN A 740 -29.48 -9.52 -2.31
C ASN A 740 -29.13 -10.94 -2.81
N SER A 741 -29.52 -11.36 -4.02
CA SER A 741 -29.48 -12.78 -4.45
C SER A 741 -28.08 -13.40 -4.69
N PHE A 742 -27.01 -12.91 -4.08
CA PHE A 742 -25.64 -13.35 -4.35
C PHE A 742 -24.93 -14.08 -3.20
N ILE A 743 -25.47 -14.14 -1.98
CA ILE A 743 -24.87 -14.92 -0.87
C ILE A 743 -25.67 -16.21 -0.67
N LYS A 744 -25.14 -17.30 -1.22
CA LYS A 744 -25.75 -18.63 -1.16
C LYS A 744 -24.66 -19.67 -0.92
N ASN A 745 -24.98 -20.73 -0.19
CA ASN A 745 -24.12 -21.90 -0.06
C ASN A 745 -24.94 -23.19 -0.20
N GLY A 746 -24.31 -24.23 -0.73
CA GLY A 746 -24.91 -25.55 -0.85
C GLY A 746 -25.89 -25.74 -2.00
N LYS A 747 -26.16 -27.01 -2.30
CA LYS A 747 -27.09 -27.50 -3.33
C LYS A 747 -28.14 -28.41 -2.73
N ASP A 748 -29.33 -28.40 -3.31
CA ASP A 748 -30.37 -29.38 -2.98
C ASP A 748 -30.02 -30.79 -3.52
N ALA A 749 -30.85 -31.78 -3.19
CA ALA A 749 -30.69 -33.18 -3.58
C ALA A 749 -30.66 -33.43 -5.11
N VAL A 750 -31.10 -32.46 -5.94
CA VAL A 750 -31.06 -32.55 -7.41
C VAL A 750 -29.99 -31.65 -8.03
N GLY A 751 -29.16 -31.01 -7.20
CA GLY A 751 -27.99 -30.22 -7.60
C GLY A 751 -28.26 -28.75 -7.89
N ALA A 752 -29.45 -28.21 -7.58
CA ALA A 752 -29.75 -26.78 -7.71
C ALA A 752 -29.26 -25.99 -6.49
N ASN A 753 -28.78 -24.75 -6.71
CA ASN A 753 -28.28 -23.92 -5.61
C ASN A 753 -29.40 -23.57 -4.63
N LEU A 754 -29.13 -23.73 -3.33
CA LEU A 754 -30.06 -23.34 -2.27
C LEU A 754 -30.17 -21.82 -2.17
N THR A 755 -31.33 -21.32 -1.75
CA THR A 755 -31.46 -19.95 -1.26
C THR A 755 -31.28 -19.98 0.26
N ALA A 756 -30.05 -20.27 0.68
CA ALA A 756 -29.68 -20.57 2.06
C ALA A 756 -28.15 -20.45 2.23
N THR A 757 -27.67 -20.56 3.46
CA THR A 757 -26.22 -20.53 3.79
C THR A 757 -25.76 -21.64 4.73
N PRO A 758 -26.12 -22.93 4.51
CA PRO A 758 -25.66 -24.03 5.35
C PRO A 758 -24.13 -24.03 5.45
N ARG A 759 -23.62 -24.17 6.68
CA ARG A 759 -22.24 -24.07 7.13
C ARG A 759 -21.51 -22.79 6.73
N ALA A 760 -22.24 -21.70 6.49
CA ALA A 760 -21.70 -20.40 6.14
C ALA A 760 -22.40 -19.29 6.94
N ARG A 761 -21.80 -18.09 6.94
CA ARG A 761 -22.44 -16.94 7.57
C ARG A 761 -23.75 -16.62 6.87
N ASN A 762 -24.82 -16.46 7.65
CA ASN A 762 -26.13 -16.03 7.17
C ASN A 762 -26.03 -14.83 6.23
N SER A 763 -26.73 -14.93 5.10
CA SER A 763 -26.76 -13.90 4.05
C SER A 763 -27.13 -12.52 4.60
N LEU A 764 -28.08 -12.48 5.55
CA LEU A 764 -28.55 -11.24 6.17
C LEU A 764 -27.56 -10.64 7.16
N HIS A 765 -26.65 -11.44 7.71
CA HIS A 765 -25.67 -10.96 8.68
C HIS A 765 -24.56 -10.13 8.03
N TYR A 766 -24.32 -10.28 6.72
CA TYR A 766 -23.41 -9.41 5.98
C TYR A 766 -23.88 -7.95 5.94
N LEU A 767 -25.17 -7.68 6.12
CA LEU A 767 -25.72 -6.34 5.99
C LEU A 767 -25.41 -5.49 7.22
N ILE A 768 -25.09 -4.21 7.01
CA ILE A 768 -24.93 -3.24 8.11
C ILE A 768 -26.27 -3.00 8.82
N SER A 769 -27.37 -2.98 8.05
CA SER A 769 -28.73 -2.88 8.53
C SER A 769 -29.66 -3.61 7.56
N GLN A 770 -30.79 -4.10 8.06
CA GLN A 770 -31.84 -4.67 7.20
C GLN A 770 -32.54 -3.60 6.36
N ASN A 771 -32.54 -2.35 6.81
CA ASN A 771 -33.13 -1.21 6.12
C ASN A 771 -32.05 -0.24 5.63
N SER A 772 -32.42 0.69 4.75
CA SER A 772 -31.55 1.77 4.28
C SER A 772 -31.23 2.83 5.34
N THR A 773 -31.51 2.56 6.61
CA THR A 773 -31.21 3.43 7.73
C THR A 773 -30.81 2.60 8.94
N LEU A 774 -29.83 3.10 9.69
CA LEU A 774 -29.38 2.51 10.93
C LEU A 774 -30.38 2.79 12.07
N SER A 775 -30.89 1.75 12.73
CA SER A 775 -31.90 1.86 13.79
C SER A 775 -31.32 2.08 15.19
N ALA A 776 -30.11 1.57 15.45
CA ALA A 776 -29.38 1.66 16.70
C ALA A 776 -27.87 1.74 16.44
N ASP A 777 -27.10 2.15 17.43
CA ASP A 777 -25.64 2.16 17.33
C ASP A 777 -25.12 0.77 16.96
N ARG A 778 -24.14 0.73 16.06
CA ARG A 778 -23.67 -0.52 15.48
C ARG A 778 -22.16 -0.54 15.41
N VAL A 779 -21.59 -1.66 15.85
CA VAL A 779 -20.17 -1.99 15.69
C VAL A 779 -20.05 -3.09 14.64
N LEU A 780 -19.28 -2.83 13.58
CA LEU A 780 -18.87 -3.83 12.59
C LEU A 780 -17.60 -4.50 13.11
N LYS A 781 -17.69 -5.78 13.48
CA LYS A 781 -16.60 -6.50 14.13
C LYS A 781 -15.64 -7.12 13.12
N LYS A 782 -14.33 -7.06 13.39
CA LYS A 782 -13.29 -7.69 12.58
C LYS A 782 -13.48 -9.20 12.45
N SER A 783 -14.00 -9.86 13.49
CA SER A 783 -14.26 -11.31 13.49
C SER A 783 -15.20 -11.77 12.38
N TRP A 784 -16.00 -10.85 11.82
CA TRP A 784 -16.94 -11.12 10.73
C TRP A 784 -16.41 -10.69 9.35
N GLY A 785 -15.28 -9.99 9.32
CA GLY A 785 -14.54 -9.62 8.11
C GLY A 785 -15.26 -8.62 7.21
N THR A 786 -16.21 -9.09 6.41
CA THR A 786 -16.90 -8.29 5.37
C THR A 786 -18.31 -7.90 5.77
N TYR A 787 -18.69 -6.66 5.48
CA TYR A 787 -20.04 -6.14 5.54
C TYR A 787 -20.45 -5.51 4.21
N ILE A 788 -21.75 -5.39 3.97
CA ILE A 788 -22.32 -4.99 2.68
C ILE A 788 -23.33 -3.87 2.86
N ILE A 789 -23.26 -2.88 1.97
CA ILE A 789 -24.37 -1.96 1.66
C ILE A 789 -24.93 -2.39 0.30
N ARG A 790 -26.25 -2.51 0.18
CA ARG A 790 -26.86 -3.13 -1.00
C ARG A 790 -26.70 -2.26 -2.26
N PRO A 791 -26.78 -2.86 -3.46
CA PRO A 791 -26.86 -2.10 -4.70
C PRO A 791 -28.03 -1.11 -4.70
N SER A 792 -27.78 0.08 -5.25
CA SER A 792 -28.74 1.20 -5.37
C SER A 792 -29.30 1.72 -4.04
N GLU A 793 -28.66 1.39 -2.91
CA GLU A 793 -29.09 1.82 -1.59
C GLU A 793 -28.44 3.15 -1.19
N ASN A 794 -29.25 4.09 -0.70
CA ASN A 794 -28.77 5.26 0.03
C ASN A 794 -28.79 4.93 1.52
N PHE A 795 -27.78 4.23 2.02
CA PHE A 795 -27.74 3.82 3.41
C PHE A 795 -27.40 5.01 4.31
N THR A 796 -28.25 5.26 5.31
CA THR A 796 -28.15 6.44 6.17
C THR A 796 -27.80 6.06 7.61
N VAL A 797 -26.76 6.70 8.17
CA VAL A 797 -26.52 6.77 9.62
C VAL A 797 -27.21 8.05 10.13
N PRO A 798 -28.39 7.97 10.77
CA PRO A 798 -29.14 9.14 11.17
C PRO A 798 -28.51 9.87 12.36
N ALA A 799 -28.91 11.13 12.58
CA ALA A 799 -28.42 11.93 13.70
C ALA A 799 -28.63 11.22 15.05
N GLY A 800 -27.64 11.30 15.93
CA GLY A 800 -27.66 10.62 17.23
C GLY A 800 -27.40 9.10 17.17
N LYS A 801 -27.08 8.54 16.00
CA LYS A 801 -26.62 7.16 15.85
C LYS A 801 -25.16 7.08 15.45
N THR A 802 -24.49 6.02 15.88
CA THR A 802 -23.08 5.76 15.62
C THR A 802 -22.87 4.47 14.85
N LEU A 803 -22.15 4.55 13.73
CA LEU A 803 -21.57 3.40 13.05
C LEU A 803 -20.07 3.34 13.36
N THR A 804 -19.66 2.33 14.10
CA THR A 804 -18.25 2.04 14.41
C THR A 804 -17.77 0.86 13.60
N ILE A 805 -16.59 1.00 13.00
CA ILE A 805 -15.98 -0.02 12.17
C ILE A 805 -14.64 -0.40 12.78
N GLU A 806 -14.47 -1.67 13.17
CA GLU A 806 -13.22 -2.13 13.76
C GLU A 806 -12.09 -2.20 12.70
N PRO A 807 -10.81 -2.03 13.11
CA PRO A 807 -9.66 -2.20 12.23
C PRO A 807 -9.67 -3.54 11.47
N GLY A 808 -9.40 -3.51 10.17
CA GLY A 808 -9.35 -4.69 9.29
C GLY A 808 -10.69 -5.11 8.70
N VAL A 809 -11.79 -4.43 9.02
CA VAL A 809 -13.10 -4.70 8.39
C VAL A 809 -13.13 -4.22 6.94
N THR A 810 -13.77 -5.01 6.08
CA THR A 810 -14.10 -4.63 4.70
C THR A 810 -15.58 -4.30 4.58
N VAL A 811 -15.91 -3.13 4.03
CA VAL A 811 -17.25 -2.72 3.63
C VAL A 811 -17.34 -2.75 2.10
N LYS A 812 -18.15 -3.67 1.57
CA LYS A 812 -18.46 -3.77 0.14
C LYS A 812 -19.69 -2.93 -0.18
N MET A 813 -19.50 -1.94 -1.04
CA MET A 813 -20.51 -1.03 -1.53
C MET A 813 -21.13 -1.61 -2.79
N GLY A 814 -22.43 -1.87 -2.77
CA GLY A 814 -23.17 -2.31 -3.96
C GLY A 814 -23.19 -1.26 -5.07
N ASP A 815 -23.55 -1.70 -6.28
CA ASP A 815 -23.57 -0.82 -7.46
C ASP A 815 -24.41 0.45 -7.21
N THR A 816 -23.82 1.62 -7.42
CA THR A 816 -24.41 2.95 -7.18
C THR A 816 -24.83 3.26 -5.74
N ALA A 817 -24.37 2.48 -4.76
CA ALA A 817 -24.67 2.72 -3.34
C ALA A 817 -24.03 4.01 -2.81
N ASP A 818 -24.69 4.63 -1.83
CA ASP A 818 -24.23 5.76 -1.05
C ASP A 818 -24.29 5.44 0.45
N LEU A 819 -23.28 5.88 1.21
CA LEU A 819 -23.32 5.94 2.68
C LEU A 819 -23.45 7.40 3.10
N ILE A 820 -24.58 7.77 3.69
CA ILE A 820 -24.90 9.12 4.15
C ILE A 820 -24.81 9.16 5.68
N VAL A 821 -23.90 9.97 6.21
CA VAL A 821 -23.64 10.07 7.65
C VAL A 821 -24.15 11.40 8.18
N ASN A 822 -25.36 11.36 8.73
CA ASN A 822 -25.96 12.45 9.51
C ASN A 822 -25.63 12.35 11.01
N GLY A 823 -25.31 11.14 11.50
CA GLY A 823 -24.83 10.87 12.85
C GLY A 823 -23.31 10.82 12.93
N THR A 824 -22.77 9.74 13.49
CA THR A 824 -21.33 9.55 13.70
C THR A 824 -20.81 8.35 12.92
N LEU A 825 -19.71 8.53 12.17
CA LEU A 825 -18.91 7.46 11.59
C LEU A 825 -17.57 7.37 12.31
N LYS A 826 -17.26 6.21 12.87
CA LYS A 826 -15.95 5.87 13.44
C LYS A 826 -15.28 4.84 12.54
N SER A 827 -14.39 5.31 11.65
CA SER A 827 -13.62 4.48 10.72
C SER A 827 -12.14 4.65 11.02
N ASP A 828 -11.70 4.15 12.17
CA ASP A 828 -10.34 4.32 12.67
C ASP A 828 -9.63 2.95 12.71
N GLY A 829 -8.87 2.65 11.65
CA GLY A 829 -8.06 1.44 11.50
C GLY A 829 -6.69 1.54 12.15
N THR A 830 -5.79 0.61 11.81
CA THR A 830 -4.36 0.69 12.13
C THR A 830 -3.50 0.49 10.88
N ALA A 831 -2.19 0.76 10.97
CA ALA A 831 -1.25 0.55 9.87
C ALA A 831 -1.29 -0.90 9.33
N GLU A 832 -1.39 -1.87 10.24
CA GLU A 832 -1.46 -3.30 9.94
C GLU A 832 -2.86 -3.75 9.50
N ASN A 833 -3.90 -3.10 10.01
CA ASN A 833 -5.29 -3.49 9.81
C ASN A 833 -6.13 -2.29 9.34
N ASN A 834 -5.92 -1.90 8.08
CA ASN A 834 -6.70 -0.85 7.46
C ASN A 834 -8.18 -1.26 7.32
N ILE A 835 -9.09 -0.31 7.48
CA ILE A 835 -10.50 -0.48 7.10
C ILE A 835 -10.61 -0.29 5.58
N LEU A 836 -11.38 -1.12 4.88
CA LEU A 836 -11.50 -1.07 3.42
C LEU A 836 -12.94 -0.83 2.96
N PHE A 837 -13.20 0.31 2.31
CA PHE A 837 -14.41 0.53 1.51
C PHE A 837 -14.10 0.23 0.05
N THR A 838 -14.81 -0.73 -0.55
CA THR A 838 -14.56 -1.19 -1.93
C THR A 838 -15.86 -1.62 -2.62
N SER A 839 -15.80 -1.92 -3.92
CA SER A 839 -16.95 -2.39 -4.67
C SER A 839 -17.37 -3.82 -4.29
N LEU A 840 -18.68 -4.08 -4.34
CA LEU A 840 -19.24 -5.43 -4.33
C LEU A 840 -19.08 -6.14 -5.69
N SER A 841 -18.95 -5.40 -6.79
CA SER A 841 -18.79 -5.96 -8.15
C SER A 841 -17.47 -6.73 -8.30
N SER A 842 -17.48 -7.78 -9.12
CA SER A 842 -16.31 -8.62 -9.40
C SER A 842 -16.21 -8.92 -10.91
N PRO A 843 -15.18 -8.42 -11.63
CA PRO A 843 -14.14 -7.52 -11.14
C PRO A 843 -14.69 -6.11 -10.82
N PRO A 844 -14.05 -5.36 -9.90
CA PRO A 844 -14.44 -3.98 -9.60
C PRO A 844 -13.98 -3.02 -10.70
N PHE A 845 -14.67 -1.89 -10.85
CA PHE A 845 -14.27 -0.80 -11.75
C PHE A 845 -14.46 0.56 -11.08
N SER A 846 -13.68 1.56 -11.47
CA SER A 846 -13.82 2.93 -10.95
C SER A 846 -15.25 3.44 -11.15
N GLY A 847 -15.92 3.81 -10.05
CA GLY A 847 -17.29 4.31 -10.08
C GLY A 847 -18.37 3.25 -9.92
N SER A 848 -18.04 2.02 -9.55
CA SER A 848 -19.04 0.99 -9.21
C SER A 848 -20.01 1.48 -8.13
N TRP A 849 -19.55 2.24 -7.14
CA TRP A 849 -20.39 2.87 -6.12
C TRP A 849 -20.20 4.40 -6.10
N ARG A 850 -21.08 5.12 -5.40
CA ARG A 850 -21.11 6.58 -5.46
C ARG A 850 -20.21 7.22 -4.41
N ASN A 851 -20.64 7.30 -3.15
CA ASN A 851 -20.01 8.18 -2.18
C ASN A 851 -20.17 7.70 -0.72
N VAL A 852 -19.17 8.00 0.11
CA VAL A 852 -19.29 8.06 1.56
C VAL A 852 -19.32 9.53 1.98
N ARG A 853 -20.40 9.98 2.62
CA ARG A 853 -20.69 11.40 2.81
C ARG A 853 -20.88 11.75 4.28
N ILE A 854 -20.00 12.58 4.81
CA ILE A 854 -20.21 13.28 6.09
C ILE A 854 -20.98 14.56 5.81
N THR A 855 -22.18 14.68 6.38
CA THR A 855 -23.04 15.85 6.19
C THR A 855 -22.83 16.89 7.30
N SER A 856 -23.45 18.05 7.13
CA SER A 856 -23.41 19.16 8.10
C SER A 856 -23.93 18.78 9.49
N SER A 857 -24.83 17.80 9.59
CA SER A 857 -25.40 17.36 10.88
C SER A 857 -24.52 16.37 11.62
N SER A 858 -23.48 15.82 10.97
CA SER A 858 -22.61 14.82 11.57
C SER A 858 -21.83 15.40 12.75
N GLN A 859 -21.67 14.60 13.79
CA GLN A 859 -20.91 14.98 14.98
C GLN A 859 -19.91 13.88 15.34
N ASN A 860 -18.71 14.29 15.76
CA ASN A 860 -17.67 13.40 16.27
C ASN A 860 -17.22 12.30 15.30
N SER A 861 -17.41 12.44 13.99
CA SER A 861 -16.90 11.47 13.02
C SER A 861 -15.37 11.52 12.93
N SER A 862 -14.73 10.38 12.72
CA SER A 862 -13.27 10.25 12.55
C SER A 862 -12.93 9.18 11.51
N VAL A 863 -11.87 9.46 10.74
CA VAL A 863 -11.38 8.56 9.69
C VAL A 863 -9.86 8.47 9.79
N SER A 864 -9.34 7.30 10.10
CA SER A 864 -7.91 7.03 10.10
C SER A 864 -7.63 5.61 9.59
N TYR A 865 -6.48 5.41 8.91
CA TYR A 865 -6.10 4.11 8.35
C TYR A 865 -7.25 3.43 7.59
N THR A 866 -7.92 4.22 6.75
CA THR A 866 -9.06 3.76 5.94
C THR A 866 -8.69 3.87 4.46
N ARG A 867 -9.02 2.84 3.69
CA ARG A 867 -8.84 2.76 2.25
C ARG A 867 -10.19 2.85 1.55
N PHE A 868 -10.32 3.76 0.60
CA PHE A 868 -11.50 3.88 -0.27
C PHE A 868 -11.10 3.57 -1.70
N LYS A 869 -11.78 2.60 -2.34
CA LYS A 869 -11.51 2.19 -3.74
C LYS A 869 -12.77 2.08 -4.59
N TYR A 870 -12.63 2.33 -5.89
CA TYR A 870 -13.62 1.97 -6.94
C TYR A 870 -14.98 2.68 -6.85
N GLY A 871 -15.10 3.73 -6.04
CA GLY A 871 -16.28 4.58 -5.96
C GLY A 871 -16.13 5.89 -6.76
N GLY A 872 -16.83 6.92 -6.32
CA GLY A 872 -16.87 8.22 -7.01
C GLY A 872 -17.71 8.23 -8.28
N GLY A 873 -18.51 7.19 -8.50
CA GLY A 873 -19.38 7.06 -9.68
C GLY A 873 -20.46 8.12 -9.68
N PHE A 874 -20.71 8.72 -10.83
CA PHE A 874 -21.74 9.75 -10.97
C PHE A 874 -22.42 9.73 -12.35
N THR A 875 -23.63 10.25 -12.41
CA THR A 875 -24.29 10.63 -13.68
C THR A 875 -24.37 12.15 -13.76
N SER A 876 -24.52 12.71 -14.96
CA SER A 876 -24.52 14.16 -15.19
C SER A 876 -25.49 14.96 -14.29
N ASN A 877 -26.57 14.33 -13.83
CA ASN A 877 -27.64 14.95 -13.05
C ASN A 877 -27.47 14.88 -11.52
N ILE A 878 -26.41 14.25 -10.98
CA ILE A 878 -26.25 14.20 -9.52
C ILE A 878 -25.49 15.43 -8.98
N PRO A 879 -25.82 15.92 -7.78
CA PRO A 879 -25.12 17.04 -7.15
C PRO A 879 -23.62 16.81 -7.01
N LEU A 880 -22.82 17.89 -7.07
CA LEU A 880 -21.36 17.84 -7.04
C LEU A 880 -20.82 17.19 -5.77
N GLU A 881 -21.51 17.37 -4.65
CA GLU A 881 -21.12 16.81 -3.35
C GLU A 881 -21.16 15.27 -3.29
N ARG A 882 -21.78 14.62 -4.28
CA ARG A 882 -21.83 13.15 -4.41
C ARG A 882 -20.81 12.59 -5.41
N ARG A 883 -19.99 13.44 -6.04
CA ARG A 883 -19.04 13.06 -7.10
C ARG A 883 -17.62 12.88 -6.54
N ALA A 884 -17.46 11.98 -5.57
CA ALA A 884 -16.17 11.64 -4.95
C ALA A 884 -16.24 10.27 -4.24
N LEU A 885 -15.11 9.62 -3.93
CA LEU A 885 -15.10 8.47 -3.01
C LEU A 885 -15.62 8.89 -1.64
N PHE A 886 -15.10 10.01 -1.13
CA PHE A 886 -15.41 10.54 0.20
C PHE A 886 -15.68 12.05 0.16
N SER A 887 -16.72 12.49 0.84
CA SER A 887 -17.11 13.91 0.90
C SER A 887 -17.37 14.40 2.32
N VAL A 888 -16.95 15.62 2.63
CA VAL A 888 -17.30 16.35 3.87
C VAL A 888 -17.90 17.70 3.51
N ILE A 889 -19.09 18.00 4.06
CA ILE A 889 -19.89 19.17 3.67
C ILE A 889 -20.29 19.96 4.91
N ASP A 890 -19.93 21.25 4.96
CA ASP A 890 -20.23 22.17 6.07
C ASP A 890 -19.89 21.55 7.45
N ASN A 891 -18.79 20.81 7.52
CA ASN A 891 -18.37 20.06 8.70
C ASN A 891 -16.83 20.02 8.80
N SER A 892 -16.30 19.57 9.94
CA SER A 892 -14.87 19.40 10.16
C SER A 892 -14.61 18.02 10.73
N VAL A 893 -13.78 17.26 10.04
CA VAL A 893 -13.37 15.90 10.41
C VAL A 893 -11.85 15.83 10.36
N THR A 894 -11.24 15.04 11.24
CA THR A 894 -9.83 14.67 11.11
C THR A 894 -9.73 13.41 10.26
N ILE A 895 -9.01 13.50 9.14
CA ILE A 895 -8.69 12.40 8.25
C ILE A 895 -7.19 12.21 8.24
N SER A 896 -6.71 11.02 8.60
CA SER A 896 -5.27 10.75 8.66
C SER A 896 -4.88 9.36 8.17
N ASN A 897 -3.65 9.21 7.67
CA ASN A 897 -3.05 7.91 7.32
C ASN A 897 -3.94 7.05 6.41
N SER A 898 -4.73 7.67 5.54
CA SER A 898 -5.78 7.02 4.75
C SER A 898 -5.42 7.00 3.26
N ILE A 899 -6.05 6.12 2.48
CA ILE A 899 -5.74 5.94 1.06
C ILE A 899 -7.00 6.09 0.22
N PHE A 900 -6.94 6.91 -0.82
CA PHE A 900 -8.01 7.16 -1.78
C PHE A 900 -7.51 6.79 -3.17
N GLU A 901 -8.05 5.74 -3.77
CA GLU A 901 -7.50 5.18 -5.01
C GLU A 901 -8.60 4.70 -5.97
N SER A 902 -8.30 4.71 -7.27
CA SER A 902 -9.20 4.22 -8.33
C SER A 902 -10.63 4.80 -8.25
N SER A 903 -10.75 6.13 -8.15
CA SER A 903 -12.06 6.82 -8.21
C SER A 903 -12.45 7.05 -9.67
N PHE A 904 -13.74 7.05 -9.97
CA PHE A 904 -14.21 7.52 -11.28
C PHE A 904 -14.02 9.04 -11.44
N SER A 905 -14.07 9.78 -10.34
CA SER A 905 -13.99 11.24 -10.31
C SER A 905 -13.00 11.65 -9.23
N VAL A 906 -13.47 12.28 -8.16
CA VAL A 906 -12.62 12.82 -7.10
C VAL A 906 -12.31 11.77 -6.03
N GLY A 907 -11.12 11.81 -5.45
CA GLY A 907 -10.78 11.03 -4.26
C GLY A 907 -11.53 11.54 -3.05
N MET A 908 -11.21 12.77 -2.65
CA MET A 908 -11.91 13.46 -1.57
C MET A 908 -12.42 14.83 -2.00
N ARG A 909 -13.67 15.15 -1.62
CA ARG A 909 -14.26 16.47 -1.81
C ARG A 909 -14.59 17.13 -0.48
N LEU A 910 -14.09 18.35 -0.29
CA LEU A 910 -14.36 19.18 0.88
C LEU A 910 -15.15 20.41 0.44
N ILE A 911 -16.38 20.57 0.94
CA ILE A 911 -17.24 21.72 0.62
C ILE A 911 -17.45 22.49 1.91
N THR A 912 -17.03 23.77 1.92
CA THR A 912 -17.14 24.68 3.08
C THR A 912 -16.66 24.04 4.39
N SER A 913 -15.67 23.15 4.27
CA SER A 913 -15.19 22.29 5.34
C SER A 913 -13.87 22.82 5.91
N ASN A 914 -13.73 22.71 7.23
CA ASN A 914 -12.49 23.03 7.96
C ASN A 914 -11.81 21.75 8.46
N SER A 915 -11.87 20.68 7.67
CA SER A 915 -11.28 19.39 8.01
C SER A 915 -9.75 19.45 8.04
N THR A 916 -9.15 18.55 8.81
CA THR A 916 -7.70 18.30 8.77
C THR A 916 -7.46 17.01 7.99
N VAL A 917 -6.64 17.08 6.94
CA VAL A 917 -6.27 15.95 6.08
C VAL A 917 -4.75 15.80 6.12
N GLN A 918 -4.29 14.70 6.70
CA GLN A 918 -2.85 14.50 6.93
C GLN A 918 -2.34 13.11 6.61
N ASN A 919 -1.07 13.01 6.19
CA ASN A 919 -0.35 11.75 5.99
C ASN A 919 -1.11 10.73 5.12
N SER A 920 -1.94 11.20 4.19
CA SER A 920 -2.81 10.36 3.38
C SER A 920 -2.33 10.30 1.93
N ILE A 921 -2.76 9.27 1.20
CA ILE A 921 -2.36 9.02 -0.18
C ILE A 921 -3.56 9.16 -1.10
N PHE A 922 -3.40 9.92 -2.18
CA PHE A 922 -4.40 10.13 -3.23
C PHE A 922 -3.85 9.67 -4.58
N SER A 923 -4.43 8.59 -5.11
CA SER A 923 -4.06 7.92 -6.36
C SER A 923 -5.30 7.52 -7.16
N VAL A 924 -6.11 8.51 -7.53
CA VAL A 924 -7.50 8.28 -7.96
C VAL A 924 -7.63 7.88 -9.41
N GLY A 925 -6.60 8.11 -10.23
CA GLY A 925 -6.58 7.79 -11.65
C GLY A 925 -6.40 9.03 -12.54
N THR A 926 -6.20 8.77 -13.82
CA THR A 926 -5.74 9.79 -14.78
C THR A 926 -6.60 9.89 -16.04
N THR A 927 -7.71 9.14 -16.10
CA THR A 927 -8.48 8.93 -17.32
C THR A 927 -9.31 10.14 -17.73
N THR A 928 -9.71 10.99 -16.79
CA THR A 928 -10.59 12.15 -17.03
C THR A 928 -10.11 13.40 -16.28
N THR A 929 -10.53 14.57 -16.75
CA THR A 929 -10.26 15.85 -16.07
C THR A 929 -10.93 15.96 -14.69
N ASP A 930 -11.92 15.10 -14.43
CA ASP A 930 -12.63 15.01 -13.16
C ASP A 930 -11.85 14.20 -12.12
N ASN A 931 -10.74 13.55 -12.50
CA ASN A 931 -9.88 12.81 -11.58
C ASN A 931 -8.98 13.72 -10.76
N VAL A 932 -9.53 14.24 -9.67
CA VAL A 932 -8.82 15.08 -8.70
C VAL A 932 -8.54 14.28 -7.44
N GLY A 933 -7.31 14.30 -6.94
CA GLY A 933 -6.97 13.65 -5.66
C GLY A 933 -7.78 14.24 -4.50
N LEU A 934 -7.56 15.53 -4.21
CA LEU A 934 -8.33 16.31 -3.24
C LEU A 934 -8.89 17.59 -3.88
N TYR A 935 -10.21 17.77 -3.78
CA TYR A 935 -10.91 18.94 -4.30
C TYR A 935 -11.63 19.71 -3.19
N ILE A 936 -11.18 20.94 -2.95
CA ILE A 936 -11.76 21.88 -1.99
C ILE A 936 -12.64 22.91 -2.72
N ILE A 937 -13.83 23.18 -2.17
CA ILE A 937 -14.74 24.24 -2.58
C ILE A 937 -15.10 25.06 -1.33
N GLY A 938 -14.44 26.21 -1.14
CA GLY A 938 -14.60 27.03 0.06
C GLY A 938 -13.99 26.42 1.34
N GLY A 939 -14.22 27.08 2.48
CA GLY A 939 -13.69 26.65 3.78
C GLY A 939 -12.20 26.97 3.99
N SER A 940 -11.66 26.49 5.10
CA SER A 940 -10.26 26.68 5.52
C SER A 940 -9.66 25.39 6.09
N PRO A 941 -9.59 24.31 5.29
CA PRO A 941 -9.04 23.04 5.76
C PRO A 941 -7.51 23.09 5.90
N THR A 942 -6.97 22.21 6.73
CA THR A 942 -5.52 21.96 6.83
C THR A 942 -5.18 20.70 6.04
N VAL A 943 -4.20 20.78 5.15
CA VAL A 943 -3.79 19.69 4.25
C VAL A 943 -2.27 19.53 4.36
N SER A 944 -1.81 18.52 5.11
CA SER A 944 -0.38 18.40 5.44
C SER A 944 0.21 17.00 5.31
N GLY A 945 1.43 16.86 4.77
CA GLY A 945 2.13 15.57 4.75
C GLY A 945 1.49 14.52 3.83
N ASN A 946 0.61 14.91 2.90
CA ASN A 946 -0.07 13.98 2.01
C ASN A 946 0.74 13.73 0.73
N THR A 947 0.50 12.58 0.10
CA THR A 947 1.06 12.22 -1.20
C THR A 947 -0.04 12.19 -2.26
N PHE A 948 0.11 12.99 -3.30
CA PHE A 948 -0.77 13.04 -4.46
C PHE A 948 -0.02 12.47 -5.67
N LEU A 949 -0.31 11.21 -6.02
CA LEU A 949 0.33 10.54 -7.14
C LEU A 949 -0.67 10.13 -8.23
N GLU A 950 -0.28 10.22 -9.50
CA GLU A 950 -1.05 9.65 -10.62
C GLU A 950 -2.53 10.08 -10.66
N ASN A 951 -2.78 11.38 -10.42
CA ASN A 951 -4.10 11.98 -10.59
C ASN A 951 -4.09 12.86 -11.86
N TYR A 952 -5.26 13.23 -12.37
CA TYR A 952 -5.30 14.29 -13.38
C TYR A 952 -4.90 15.64 -12.78
N TYR A 953 -5.53 16.02 -11.65
CA TYR A 953 -5.04 17.06 -10.75
C TYR A 953 -4.68 16.42 -9.40
N GLY A 954 -3.49 16.68 -8.86
CA GLY A 954 -3.16 16.22 -7.51
C GLY A 954 -4.09 16.89 -6.48
N PHE A 955 -4.06 18.21 -6.46
CA PHE A 955 -4.89 19.04 -5.60
C PHE A 955 -5.60 20.15 -6.38
N LYS A 956 -6.87 20.40 -6.03
CA LYS A 956 -7.66 21.51 -6.58
C LYS A 956 -8.39 22.27 -5.48
N ALA A 957 -8.32 23.60 -5.48
CA ALA A 957 -9.09 24.45 -4.57
C ALA A 957 -9.81 25.59 -5.32
N GLU A 958 -11.08 25.78 -4.99
CA GLU A 958 -11.96 26.82 -5.57
C GLU A 958 -12.66 27.60 -4.47
N GLY A 959 -12.28 28.86 -4.26
CA GLY A 959 -12.76 29.60 -3.10
C GLY A 959 -12.23 29.03 -1.78
N GLY A 960 -12.10 29.88 -0.77
CA GLY A 960 -11.59 29.49 0.55
C GLY A 960 -10.12 29.83 0.79
N SER A 961 -9.57 29.30 1.88
CA SER A 961 -8.23 29.63 2.39
C SER A 961 -7.59 28.40 3.04
N ALA A 962 -7.34 27.36 2.25
CA ALA A 962 -6.72 26.13 2.74
C ALA A 962 -5.26 26.39 3.15
N SER A 963 -4.81 25.72 4.22
CA SER A 963 -3.38 25.66 4.58
C SER A 963 -2.81 24.36 4.03
N VAL A 964 -1.93 24.45 3.02
CA VAL A 964 -1.40 23.30 2.28
C VAL A 964 0.12 23.21 2.53
N SER A 965 0.56 22.30 3.40
CA SER A 965 1.98 22.21 3.78
C SER A 965 2.58 20.82 3.60
N ASP A 966 3.87 20.74 3.27
CA ASP A 966 4.65 19.50 3.35
C ASP A 966 4.05 18.32 2.54
N ASN A 967 3.29 18.61 1.48
CA ASN A 967 2.72 17.58 0.62
C ASN A 967 3.67 17.25 -0.54
N VAL A 968 3.55 16.02 -1.06
CA VAL A 968 4.35 15.51 -2.19
C VAL A 968 3.43 15.28 -3.39
N PHE A 969 3.73 15.90 -4.53
CA PHE A 969 2.96 15.78 -5.77
C PHE A 969 3.79 15.07 -6.85
N THR A 970 3.40 13.86 -7.27
CA THR A 970 4.21 13.08 -8.21
C THR A 970 3.39 12.56 -9.39
N ASN A 971 3.90 12.68 -10.61
CA ASN A 971 3.30 12.06 -11.81
C ASN A 971 1.81 12.39 -12.05
N ASN A 972 1.33 13.57 -11.63
CA ASN A 972 -0.02 14.02 -11.97
C ASN A 972 -0.05 14.55 -13.42
N ILE A 973 -1.07 14.18 -14.22
CA ILE A 973 -1.09 14.49 -15.66
C ILE A 973 -1.11 16.00 -15.93
N SER A 974 -1.88 16.76 -15.15
CA SER A 974 -1.99 18.21 -15.29
C SER A 974 -1.18 18.90 -14.20
N TYR A 975 -1.82 19.59 -13.25
CA TYR A 975 -1.12 20.33 -12.22
C TYR A 975 -0.83 19.46 -10.99
N ALA A 976 0.32 19.72 -10.36
CA ALA A 976 0.58 19.30 -8.98
C ALA A 976 -0.53 19.84 -8.06
N ALA A 977 -0.69 21.16 -8.04
CA ALA A 977 -1.76 21.85 -7.34
C ALA A 977 -2.33 23.00 -8.17
N TYR A 978 -3.64 23.21 -8.10
CA TYR A 978 -4.34 24.32 -8.73
C TYR A 978 -5.28 25.00 -7.75
N SER A 979 -5.12 26.30 -7.52
CA SER A 979 -5.97 27.11 -6.64
C SER A 979 -6.49 28.34 -7.38
N ILE A 980 -7.81 28.55 -7.33
CA ILE A 980 -8.48 29.67 -7.99
C ILE A 980 -9.44 30.41 -7.05
N ASN A 981 -9.44 31.74 -7.15
CA ASN A 981 -10.37 32.63 -6.44
C ASN A 981 -10.40 32.39 -4.92
N GLY A 982 -9.25 32.16 -4.31
CA GLY A 982 -9.10 31.84 -2.90
C GLY A 982 -7.70 32.18 -2.39
N ALA A 983 -7.58 32.33 -1.07
CA ALA A 983 -6.35 32.70 -0.38
C ALA A 983 -5.67 31.48 0.26
N SER A 984 -5.66 30.34 -0.44
CA SER A 984 -4.94 29.15 0.01
C SER A 984 -3.44 29.44 0.11
N THR A 985 -2.81 28.97 1.17
CA THR A 985 -1.38 29.14 1.43
C THR A 985 -0.64 27.83 1.21
N PHE A 986 0.57 27.91 0.67
CA PHE A 986 1.38 26.75 0.31
C PHE A 986 2.78 26.87 0.90
N SER A 987 3.23 25.89 1.68
CA SER A 987 4.57 25.89 2.30
C SER A 987 5.20 24.50 2.28
N GLY A 988 6.51 24.39 2.03
CA GLY A 988 7.22 23.10 2.14
C GLY A 988 6.78 22.01 1.16
N ASN A 989 5.91 22.31 0.18
CA ASN A 989 5.43 21.30 -0.75
C ASN A 989 6.51 20.96 -1.79
N SER A 990 6.52 19.70 -2.23
CA SER A 990 7.47 19.17 -3.19
C SER A 990 6.78 18.36 -4.28
N GLY A 991 7.48 18.09 -5.38
CA GLY A 991 6.90 17.31 -6.45
C GLY A 991 7.77 17.17 -7.69
N ALA A 992 7.54 16.10 -8.44
CA ALA A 992 8.27 15.77 -9.64
C ALA A 992 7.38 15.02 -10.65
N GLY A 993 7.74 15.04 -11.93
CA GLY A 993 7.04 14.28 -12.96
C GLY A 993 5.61 14.73 -13.29
N ASN A 994 5.10 15.81 -12.67
CA ASN A 994 3.78 16.34 -13.00
C ASN A 994 3.82 17.07 -14.36
N GLY A 995 2.75 16.99 -15.15
CA GLY A 995 2.70 17.65 -16.46
C GLY A 995 2.94 19.16 -16.38
N LYS A 996 2.32 19.81 -15.39
CA LYS A 996 2.65 21.17 -14.94
C LYS A 996 3.22 21.06 -13.52
N ASN A 997 4.54 20.93 -13.43
CA ASN A 997 5.28 20.71 -12.19
C ASN A 997 5.39 21.98 -11.32
N GLY A 998 4.25 22.44 -10.80
CA GLY A 998 4.17 23.61 -9.94
C GLY A 998 2.78 23.89 -9.39
N ILE A 999 2.70 24.85 -8.47
CA ILE A 999 1.47 25.28 -7.80
C ILE A 999 0.88 26.43 -8.61
N ALA A 1000 -0.19 26.16 -9.35
CA ALA A 1000 -0.85 27.18 -10.15
C ALA A 1000 -1.84 27.99 -9.32
N LEU A 1001 -1.69 29.31 -9.39
CA LEU A 1001 -2.56 30.27 -8.74
C LEU A 1001 -3.28 31.12 -9.80
N SER A 1002 -4.60 31.25 -9.66
CA SER A 1002 -5.46 31.94 -10.63
C SER A 1002 -6.51 32.81 -9.92
N GLY A 1003 -6.92 33.89 -10.57
CA GLY A 1003 -7.88 34.84 -10.02
C GLY A 1003 -7.37 35.54 -8.77
N THR A 1004 -8.27 35.88 -7.84
CA THR A 1004 -7.88 36.58 -6.60
C THR A 1004 -7.16 35.63 -5.64
N ILE A 1005 -5.92 35.97 -5.28
CA ILE A 1005 -5.07 35.16 -4.36
C ILE A 1005 -4.96 35.74 -2.94
N SER A 1006 -5.56 36.91 -2.71
CA SER A 1006 -5.50 37.64 -1.44
C SER A 1006 -6.83 37.56 -0.68
N THR A 1007 -6.77 37.49 0.65
CA THR A 1007 -7.96 37.64 1.51
C THR A 1007 -8.54 39.05 1.40
N ALA A 1008 -9.87 39.18 1.35
CA ALA A 1008 -10.51 40.50 1.30
C ALA A 1008 -10.16 41.32 2.55
N SER A 1009 -9.60 42.53 2.35
CA SER A 1009 -9.15 43.41 3.44
C SER A 1009 -8.10 42.81 4.39
N GLY A 1010 -7.46 41.70 4.01
CA GLY A 1010 -6.44 41.01 4.80
C GLY A 1010 -5.11 40.87 4.06
N THR A 1011 -4.18 40.16 4.69
CA THR A 1011 -2.85 39.85 4.14
C THR A 1011 -2.69 38.35 3.95
N THR A 1012 -2.26 37.93 2.77
CA THR A 1012 -1.92 36.53 2.45
C THR A 1012 -0.41 36.35 2.34
N THR A 1013 0.18 35.39 3.03
CA THR A 1013 1.60 35.06 2.91
C THR A 1013 1.80 33.90 1.92
N ILE A 1014 2.79 34.07 1.03
CA ILE A 1014 3.21 33.10 0.03
C ILE A 1014 4.61 32.62 0.44
N TYR A 1015 4.68 31.37 0.88
CA TYR A 1015 5.91 30.75 1.38
C TYR A 1015 6.69 30.07 0.26
N ALA A 1016 7.95 29.72 0.54
CA ALA A 1016 8.77 28.91 -0.34
C ALA A 1016 8.27 27.45 -0.44
N ASN A 1017 8.45 26.85 -1.61
CA ASN A 1017 8.17 25.45 -1.91
C ASN A 1017 9.29 24.90 -2.79
N ALA A 1018 9.51 23.59 -2.78
CA ALA A 1018 10.50 22.94 -3.65
C ALA A 1018 10.04 22.92 -5.13
N ILE A 1019 8.74 23.04 -5.37
CA ILE A 1019 8.14 23.25 -6.69
C ILE A 1019 7.76 24.73 -6.89
N PRO A 1020 7.88 25.29 -8.10
CA PRO A 1020 7.57 26.70 -8.36
C PRO A 1020 6.06 26.98 -8.31
N TYR A 1021 5.72 28.23 -8.04
CA TYR A 1021 4.40 28.77 -8.34
C TYR A 1021 4.27 29.03 -9.85
N LEU A 1022 3.10 28.75 -10.41
CA LEU A 1022 2.79 28.98 -11.81
C LEU A 1022 1.80 30.14 -11.97
N ILE A 1023 2.16 31.07 -12.85
CA ILE A 1023 1.35 32.24 -13.21
C ILE A 1023 0.57 31.91 -14.48
N GLY A 1024 -0.76 31.90 -14.39
CA GLY A 1024 -1.70 32.00 -15.51
C GLY A 1024 -1.95 30.74 -16.34
N GLU A 1025 -3.13 30.67 -16.94
CA GLU A 1025 -3.48 29.89 -18.15
C GLU A 1025 -4.62 30.66 -18.84
N TYR A 1026 -4.39 31.27 -20.00
CA TYR A 1026 -5.50 31.82 -20.80
C TYR A 1026 -6.37 30.64 -21.28
N PRO A 1027 -7.71 30.66 -21.10
CA PRO A 1027 -8.58 31.82 -20.84
C PRO A 1027 -8.88 32.14 -19.37
N TYR A 1028 -8.32 31.43 -18.40
CA TYR A 1028 -8.53 31.68 -16.96
C TYR A 1028 -7.85 32.97 -16.48
N GLU A 1029 -8.36 33.52 -15.37
CA GLU A 1029 -7.85 34.77 -14.80
C GLU A 1029 -6.41 34.62 -14.29
N ASN A 1030 -5.55 35.57 -14.66
CA ASN A 1030 -4.23 35.74 -14.08
C ASN A 1030 -4.30 35.94 -12.55
N PRO A 1031 -3.30 35.46 -11.77
CA PRO A 1031 -3.27 35.70 -10.34
C PRO A 1031 -3.22 37.20 -10.05
N LYS A 1032 -4.08 37.66 -9.14
CA LYS A 1032 -4.19 39.07 -8.75
C LYS A 1032 -4.27 39.28 -7.25
N VAL A 1033 -3.53 40.26 -6.76
CA VAL A 1033 -3.75 40.85 -5.43
C VAL A 1033 -4.87 41.88 -5.58
N ALA A 1034 -5.99 41.65 -4.90
CA ALA A 1034 -7.17 42.50 -5.01
C ALA A 1034 -6.97 43.88 -4.35
N ALA A 1035 -7.67 44.90 -4.86
CA ALA A 1035 -7.66 46.23 -4.26
C ALA A 1035 -8.14 46.19 -2.80
N GLY A 1036 -7.46 46.92 -1.92
CA GLY A 1036 -7.75 46.93 -0.47
C GLY A 1036 -7.22 45.71 0.30
N SER A 1037 -6.53 44.78 -0.36
CA SER A 1037 -5.89 43.61 0.25
C SER A 1037 -4.37 43.64 0.08
N ALA A 1038 -3.66 42.77 0.81
CA ALA A 1038 -2.22 42.62 0.72
C ALA A 1038 -1.78 41.15 0.48
N ALA A 1039 -0.60 41.00 -0.12
CA ALA A 1039 0.12 39.74 -0.19
C ALA A 1039 1.61 39.95 0.13
N ILE A 1040 2.23 38.96 0.78
CA ILE A 1040 3.66 38.93 1.10
C ILE A 1040 4.27 37.71 0.40
N ILE A 1041 5.31 37.90 -0.39
CA ILE A 1041 6.12 36.81 -0.96
C ILE A 1041 7.42 36.74 -0.16
N GLU A 1042 7.60 35.62 0.53
CA GLU A 1042 8.79 35.38 1.34
C GLU A 1042 9.97 34.88 0.50
N THR A 1043 11.16 35.00 1.08
CA THR A 1043 12.42 34.48 0.54
C THR A 1043 12.30 33.00 0.14
N GLY A 1044 12.93 32.63 -0.98
CA GLY A 1044 12.96 31.27 -1.54
C GLY A 1044 11.84 30.97 -2.54
N ALA A 1045 10.87 31.86 -2.74
CA ALA A 1045 9.78 31.63 -3.68
C ALA A 1045 10.21 31.80 -5.15
N VAL A 1046 9.85 30.82 -5.99
CA VAL A 1046 10.06 30.86 -7.44
C VAL A 1046 8.72 30.88 -8.17
N TRP A 1047 8.54 31.84 -9.06
CA TRP A 1047 7.33 32.07 -9.84
C TRP A 1047 7.63 31.96 -11.32
N LYS A 1048 6.82 31.18 -12.05
CA LYS A 1048 7.01 30.92 -13.48
C LYS A 1048 5.75 31.22 -14.27
N GLY A 1049 5.85 32.10 -15.26
CA GLY A 1049 4.84 32.30 -16.29
C GLY A 1049 4.66 31.04 -17.13
N LEU A 1050 3.46 30.45 -17.09
CA LEU A 1050 3.15 29.19 -17.76
C LEU A 1050 3.04 29.35 -19.28
N THR A 1051 2.41 30.44 -19.69
CA THR A 1051 2.19 30.81 -21.09
C THR A 1051 2.78 32.18 -21.41
N PRO A 1052 2.97 32.51 -22.69
CA PRO A 1052 3.33 33.85 -23.13
C PRO A 1052 2.29 34.95 -22.77
N TYR A 1053 1.09 34.59 -22.31
CA TYR A 1053 0.06 35.53 -21.85
C TYR A 1053 -0.01 35.67 -20.32
N SER A 1054 0.88 34.99 -19.61
CA SER A 1054 0.88 34.97 -18.14
C SER A 1054 1.29 36.32 -17.57
N ARG A 1055 0.52 36.81 -16.61
CA ARG A 1055 0.73 38.10 -15.96
C ARG A 1055 0.46 37.98 -14.47
N PHE A 1056 1.26 38.63 -13.64
CA PHE A 1056 0.94 38.82 -12.23
C PHE A 1056 0.33 40.21 -12.04
N VAL A 1057 -0.88 40.32 -11.49
CA VAL A 1057 -1.59 41.60 -11.37
C VAL A 1057 -1.59 42.08 -9.92
N VAL A 1058 -1.25 43.35 -9.71
CA VAL A 1058 -1.19 44.00 -8.40
C VAL A 1058 -2.14 45.19 -8.39
N ASN A 1059 -3.33 44.99 -7.80
CA ASN A 1059 -4.31 46.07 -7.56
C ASN A 1059 -4.34 46.50 -6.09
N GLY A 1060 -3.85 45.65 -5.17
CA GLY A 1060 -3.63 45.95 -3.74
C GLY A 1060 -2.16 46.13 -3.41
N ALA A 1061 -1.73 45.71 -2.22
CA ALA A 1061 -0.34 45.78 -1.78
C ALA A 1061 0.40 44.44 -1.96
N LEU A 1062 1.53 44.43 -2.67
CA LEU A 1062 2.42 43.26 -2.78
C LEU A 1062 3.77 43.59 -2.15
N LYS A 1063 4.14 42.86 -1.09
CA LYS A 1063 5.44 42.94 -0.43
C LYS A 1063 6.35 41.80 -0.91
N LEU A 1064 7.58 42.11 -1.27
CA LEU A 1064 8.65 41.14 -1.56
C LEU A 1064 9.66 41.15 -0.39
N GLU A 1065 9.85 40.02 0.28
CA GLU A 1065 10.77 39.86 1.41
C GLU A 1065 11.93 38.91 1.08
N GLY A 1066 12.73 39.28 0.08
CA GLY A 1066 13.94 38.54 -0.27
C GLY A 1066 15.16 38.97 0.55
N ALA A 1067 16.01 38.01 0.90
CA ALA A 1067 17.25 38.28 1.62
C ALA A 1067 18.36 38.91 0.74
N ASN A 1068 18.33 38.64 -0.57
CA ASN A 1068 19.25 39.14 -1.59
C ASN A 1068 18.60 39.06 -2.98
N LYS A 1069 19.24 39.62 -4.01
CA LYS A 1069 18.71 39.72 -5.40
C LYS A 1069 18.24 38.40 -6.02
N ASP A 1070 18.62 37.23 -5.52
CA ASP A 1070 18.23 35.91 -6.04
C ASP A 1070 17.35 35.11 -5.08
N SER A 1071 16.90 35.73 -4.00
CA SER A 1071 16.03 35.10 -3.01
C SER A 1071 14.62 34.86 -3.52
N ILE A 1072 14.08 35.76 -4.36
CA ILE A 1072 12.78 35.59 -5.01
C ILE A 1072 12.99 35.65 -6.52
N ILE A 1073 12.50 34.67 -7.26
CA ILE A 1073 12.68 34.60 -8.72
C ILE A 1073 11.34 34.67 -9.43
N PHE A 1074 11.20 35.60 -10.37
CA PHE A 1074 10.11 35.65 -11.34
C PHE A 1074 10.65 35.40 -12.74
N THR A 1075 10.15 34.37 -13.41
CA THR A 1075 10.61 34.00 -14.76
C THR A 1075 9.47 33.33 -15.57
N SER A 1076 9.77 32.73 -16.71
CA SER A 1076 8.88 31.86 -17.48
C SER A 1076 9.18 30.37 -17.20
N VAL A 1077 8.27 29.47 -17.58
CA VAL A 1077 8.56 28.03 -17.55
C VAL A 1077 9.71 27.65 -18.47
N ALA A 1078 9.83 28.31 -19.63
CA ALA A 1078 10.89 28.06 -20.60
C ALA A 1078 12.26 28.62 -20.19
N ASP A 1079 12.29 29.67 -19.35
CA ASP A 1079 13.44 30.28 -18.70
C ASP A 1079 14.67 30.49 -19.60
N SER A 1080 14.46 30.88 -20.86
CA SER A 1080 15.50 30.82 -21.91
C SER A 1080 15.61 32.04 -22.81
N ALA A 1081 14.57 32.86 -22.93
CA ALA A 1081 14.58 34.01 -23.83
C ALA A 1081 13.61 35.10 -23.39
N PRO A 1082 13.84 36.37 -23.77
CA PRO A 1082 12.86 37.43 -23.58
C PRO A 1082 11.48 37.10 -24.17
N ALA A 1083 10.46 37.85 -23.77
CA ALA A 1083 9.09 37.75 -24.29
C ALA A 1083 8.34 36.43 -24.02
N GLN A 1084 8.82 35.62 -23.08
CA GLN A 1084 8.21 34.33 -22.75
C GLN A 1084 7.00 34.42 -21.82
N TRP A 1085 6.74 35.59 -21.24
CA TRP A 1085 5.56 35.94 -20.45
C TRP A 1085 5.39 37.47 -20.39
N TYR A 1086 4.27 37.98 -19.84
CA TYR A 1086 4.03 39.43 -19.78
C TYR A 1086 4.78 40.13 -18.66
N GLY A 1087 5.13 39.44 -17.57
CA GLY A 1087 5.71 40.09 -16.40
C GLY A 1087 4.66 40.46 -15.34
N MET A 1088 4.99 41.47 -14.53
CA MET A 1088 4.14 42.00 -13.46
C MET A 1088 3.48 43.32 -13.87
N GLU A 1089 2.21 43.48 -13.53
CA GLU A 1089 1.43 44.69 -13.77
C GLU A 1089 0.95 45.28 -12.44
N VAL A 1090 1.33 46.53 -12.17
CA VAL A 1090 0.90 47.31 -11.00
C VAL A 1090 -0.05 48.40 -11.47
N ASN A 1091 -1.33 48.23 -11.17
CA ASN A 1091 -2.39 49.13 -11.63
C ASN A 1091 -2.63 50.29 -10.66
N ALA A 1092 -3.52 51.21 -11.02
CA ALA A 1092 -3.88 52.36 -10.19
C ALA A 1092 -4.41 51.90 -8.82
N GLY A 1093 -3.83 52.46 -7.75
CA GLY A 1093 -4.09 52.03 -6.37
C GLY A 1093 -3.28 50.81 -5.91
N GLY A 1094 -2.59 50.12 -6.81
CA GLY A 1094 -1.65 49.05 -6.49
C GLY A 1094 -0.32 49.57 -5.93
N TYR A 1095 0.26 48.82 -5.00
CA TYR A 1095 1.53 49.14 -4.35
C TYR A 1095 2.46 47.92 -4.30
N LEU A 1096 3.57 47.97 -5.03
CA LEU A 1096 4.61 46.94 -4.99
C LEU A 1096 5.80 47.44 -4.18
N TYR A 1097 6.20 46.75 -3.13
CA TYR A 1097 7.30 47.21 -2.27
C TYR A 1097 8.15 46.08 -1.69
N GLY A 1098 9.34 46.40 -1.19
CA GLY A 1098 10.27 45.45 -0.60
C GLY A 1098 11.52 45.22 -1.46
N GLY A 1099 12.06 44.01 -1.50
CA GLY A 1099 13.33 43.78 -2.21
C GLY A 1099 13.77 42.33 -2.30
N GLY A 1100 15.02 42.13 -2.75
CA GLY A 1100 15.66 40.83 -2.81
C GLY A 1100 15.07 39.88 -3.86
N PHE A 1101 14.94 40.36 -5.10
CA PHE A 1101 14.33 39.56 -6.16
C PHE A 1101 14.99 39.77 -7.52
N THR A 1102 14.87 38.75 -8.38
CA THR A 1102 15.20 38.81 -9.80
C THR A 1102 13.95 38.57 -10.64
N LEU A 1103 13.70 39.43 -11.62
CA LEU A 1103 12.67 39.23 -12.64
C LEU A 1103 13.29 39.17 -14.03
N ARG A 1104 13.01 38.09 -14.77
CA ARG A 1104 13.57 37.88 -16.10
C ARG A 1104 12.63 37.31 -17.15
N TYR A 1105 13.02 37.46 -18.41
CA TYR A 1105 12.37 36.87 -19.59
C TYR A 1105 10.91 37.31 -19.85
N GLY A 1106 10.45 38.38 -19.21
CA GLY A 1106 9.13 38.98 -19.38
C GLY A 1106 9.06 40.02 -20.51
N GLY A 1107 7.94 40.75 -20.55
CA GLY A 1107 7.72 41.89 -21.45
C GLY A 1107 7.32 41.56 -22.88
N ARG A 1108 6.61 40.44 -23.13
CA ARG A 1108 6.26 39.92 -24.48
C ARG A 1108 5.92 40.94 -25.57
N GLY A 1109 5.13 41.96 -25.27
CA GLY A 1109 4.75 42.99 -26.24
C GLY A 1109 4.06 42.44 -27.50
N ASP A 1110 2.76 42.16 -27.43
CA ASP A 1110 1.94 42.01 -28.65
C ASP A 1110 1.46 43.41 -29.09
N GLY A 1111 1.64 43.73 -30.38
CA GLY A 1111 1.57 45.05 -31.03
C GLY A 1111 0.26 45.85 -30.94
N GLY A 1112 -0.20 46.11 -29.71
CA GLY A 1112 -1.38 46.91 -29.39
C GLY A 1112 -1.58 47.16 -27.89
N ASN A 1113 -1.01 46.34 -26.99
CA ASN A 1113 -1.06 46.61 -25.55
C ASN A 1113 0.25 47.26 -25.06
N PRO A 1114 0.27 48.59 -24.81
CA PRO A 1114 1.47 49.25 -24.29
C PRO A 1114 1.90 48.71 -22.92
N ASN A 1115 1.03 48.01 -22.19
CA ASN A 1115 1.31 47.51 -20.85
C ASN A 1115 2.17 46.25 -20.84
N ALA A 1116 2.24 45.55 -21.97
CA ALA A 1116 2.84 44.22 -22.09
C ALA A 1116 4.33 44.22 -22.46
N ILE A 1117 4.95 45.40 -22.60
CA ILE A 1117 6.29 45.53 -23.19
C ILE A 1117 7.45 45.51 -22.18
N ALA A 1118 7.15 45.52 -20.87
CA ALA A 1118 8.14 45.60 -19.81
C ALA A 1118 8.07 44.38 -18.88
N GLY A 1119 9.18 44.03 -18.23
CA GLY A 1119 9.18 43.03 -17.16
C GLY A 1119 8.28 43.45 -15.97
N ILE A 1120 8.29 44.73 -15.62
CA ILE A 1120 7.33 45.35 -14.68
C ILE A 1120 6.69 46.58 -15.33
N GLY A 1121 5.36 46.56 -15.47
CA GLY A 1121 4.57 47.71 -15.91
C GLY A 1121 3.80 48.35 -14.75
N VAL A 1122 3.92 49.67 -14.57
CA VAL A 1122 3.27 50.44 -13.50
C VAL A 1122 2.39 51.53 -14.11
N PHE A 1123 1.08 51.50 -13.83
CA PHE A 1123 0.07 52.36 -14.45
C PHE A 1123 -0.75 53.06 -13.37
N GLY A 1124 -0.38 54.28 -12.97
CA GLY A 1124 -1.00 54.99 -11.84
C GLY A 1124 -0.81 54.34 -10.46
N GLY A 1125 -0.03 53.25 -10.40
CA GLY A 1125 0.36 52.57 -9.16
C GLY A 1125 1.63 53.16 -8.55
N SER A 1126 2.08 52.55 -7.46
CA SER A 1126 3.31 52.96 -6.76
C SER A 1126 4.26 51.78 -6.55
N VAL A 1127 5.57 52.04 -6.66
CA VAL A 1127 6.63 51.04 -6.47
C VAL A 1127 7.68 51.56 -5.49
N ASN A 1128 8.08 50.76 -4.50
CA ASN A 1128 9.18 51.06 -3.59
C ASN A 1128 10.07 49.83 -3.42
N LEU A 1129 11.06 49.67 -4.30
CA LEU A 1129 11.87 48.47 -4.39
C LEU A 1129 13.33 48.71 -4.02
N SER A 1130 13.93 47.69 -3.42
CA SER A 1130 15.33 47.68 -2.97
C SER A 1130 16.01 46.36 -3.35
N ASP A 1131 17.34 46.38 -3.51
CA ASP A 1131 18.17 45.17 -3.65
C ASP A 1131 17.63 44.15 -4.67
N GLY A 1132 17.23 44.62 -5.86
CA GLY A 1132 16.60 43.80 -6.89
C GLY A 1132 17.33 43.86 -8.23
N ARG A 1133 16.97 42.93 -9.13
CA ARG A 1133 17.50 42.82 -10.48
C ARG A 1133 16.39 42.53 -11.47
N ILE A 1134 16.38 43.26 -12.59
CA ILE A 1134 15.47 43.00 -13.71
C ILE A 1134 16.35 42.76 -14.93
N GLU A 1135 16.24 41.59 -15.56
CA GLU A 1135 17.17 41.21 -16.63
C GLU A 1135 16.52 40.44 -17.78
N ASN A 1136 17.13 40.45 -18.96
CA ASN A 1136 16.73 39.61 -20.11
C ASN A 1136 15.25 39.72 -20.52
N ASN A 1137 14.58 40.82 -20.18
CA ASN A 1137 13.24 41.15 -20.66
C ASN A 1137 13.28 41.70 -22.10
N TYR A 1138 12.13 41.69 -22.78
CA TYR A 1138 12.02 42.00 -24.20
C TYR A 1138 12.33 43.47 -24.53
N LEU A 1139 11.36 44.38 -24.36
CA LEU A 1139 11.54 45.78 -24.78
C LEU A 1139 12.00 46.69 -23.63
N ALA A 1140 11.49 46.47 -22.42
CA ALA A 1140 11.92 47.23 -21.25
C ALA A 1140 12.08 46.37 -19.99
N GLY A 1141 12.99 46.76 -19.09
CA GLY A 1141 13.01 46.24 -17.74
C GLY A 1141 11.78 46.68 -16.95
N MET A 1142 11.57 48.00 -16.87
CA MET A 1142 10.42 48.60 -16.18
C MET A 1142 9.80 49.76 -16.97
N ARG A 1143 8.47 49.88 -16.95
CA ARG A 1143 7.72 50.98 -17.56
C ARG A 1143 6.83 51.67 -16.54
N LEU A 1144 6.98 52.98 -16.38
CA LEU A 1144 6.12 53.83 -15.56
C LEU A 1144 5.25 54.72 -16.44
N TYR A 1145 3.96 54.76 -16.13
CA TYR A 1145 2.97 55.54 -16.88
C TYR A 1145 1.86 56.09 -15.97
N ASP A 1146 1.24 57.18 -16.42
CA ASP A 1146 0.03 57.79 -15.84
C ASP A 1146 0.14 58.12 -14.33
N ARG A 1147 1.02 59.06 -13.98
CA ARG A 1147 1.28 59.52 -12.61
C ARG A 1147 1.77 58.42 -11.66
N ALA A 1148 2.35 57.35 -12.20
CA ALA A 1148 3.02 56.34 -11.39
C ALA A 1148 4.17 56.97 -10.57
N THR A 1149 4.38 56.46 -9.36
CA THR A 1149 5.49 56.88 -8.50
C THR A 1149 6.39 55.70 -8.15
N SER A 1150 7.71 55.89 -8.26
CA SER A 1150 8.66 54.81 -8.01
C SER A 1150 9.86 55.28 -7.21
N THR A 1151 10.27 54.47 -6.22
CA THR A 1151 11.55 54.58 -5.53
C THR A 1151 12.33 53.29 -5.73
N LEU A 1152 13.57 53.38 -6.21
CA LEU A 1152 14.48 52.26 -6.43
C LEU A 1152 15.79 52.50 -5.68
N THR A 1153 16.23 51.53 -4.88
CA THR A 1153 17.51 51.57 -4.16
C THR A 1153 18.32 50.30 -4.44
N ASN A 1154 19.61 50.39 -4.74
CA ASN A 1154 20.50 49.23 -4.98
C ASN A 1154 19.96 48.26 -6.06
N PHE A 1155 19.65 48.78 -7.25
CA PHE A 1155 18.89 48.04 -8.27
C PHE A 1155 19.68 47.82 -9.57
N GLU A 1156 19.48 46.68 -10.25
CA GLU A 1156 20.18 46.35 -11.50
C GLU A 1156 19.22 46.14 -12.68
N PHE A 1157 19.57 46.67 -13.85
CA PHE A 1157 18.87 46.42 -15.11
C PHE A 1157 19.84 45.92 -16.19
N ASN A 1158 19.70 44.64 -16.56
CA ASN A 1158 20.71 43.94 -17.34
C ASN A 1158 20.15 43.29 -18.61
N ASN A 1159 20.85 43.43 -19.74
CA ASN A 1159 20.71 42.57 -20.93
C ASN A 1159 19.30 42.50 -21.55
N HIS A 1160 18.52 43.58 -21.53
CA HIS A 1160 17.23 43.59 -22.22
C HIS A 1160 17.41 43.54 -23.73
N THR A 1161 16.61 42.73 -24.43
CA THR A 1161 16.78 42.49 -25.87
C THR A 1161 15.45 42.36 -26.61
N ALA A 1162 15.26 43.22 -27.62
CA ALA A 1162 14.15 43.17 -28.56
C ALA A 1162 14.68 43.07 -30.01
N PRO A 1163 14.00 42.35 -30.92
CA PRO A 1163 14.38 42.23 -32.33
C PRO A 1163 14.52 43.57 -33.06
N THR A 1164 13.84 44.61 -32.58
CA THR A 1164 13.87 45.97 -33.14
C THR A 1164 15.10 46.78 -32.75
N GLY A 1165 15.98 46.25 -31.88
CA GLY A 1165 17.21 46.92 -31.43
C GLY A 1165 17.00 48.12 -30.50
N ASN A 1166 15.77 48.34 -30.02
CA ASN A 1166 15.38 49.49 -29.19
C ASN A 1166 15.04 49.08 -27.74
N SER A 1167 15.66 48.02 -27.21
CA SER A 1167 15.44 47.61 -25.82
C SER A 1167 16.11 48.58 -24.85
N THR A 1168 15.44 48.88 -23.73
CA THR A 1168 15.92 49.82 -22.73
C THR A 1168 15.74 49.28 -21.31
N ALA A 1169 16.49 49.79 -20.35
CA ALA A 1169 16.26 49.49 -18.94
C ALA A 1169 14.91 50.00 -18.45
N PHE A 1170 14.55 51.21 -18.87
CA PHE A 1170 13.50 51.97 -18.21
C PHE A 1170 12.76 52.92 -19.15
N ILE A 1171 11.42 52.93 -19.06
CA ILE A 1171 10.55 53.88 -19.78
C ILE A 1171 9.74 54.66 -18.74
N SER A 1172 9.79 55.99 -18.78
CA SER A 1172 8.96 56.87 -17.94
C SER A 1172 8.17 57.83 -18.81
N ALA A 1173 6.87 57.95 -18.59
CA ALA A 1173 6.06 59.01 -19.17
C ALA A 1173 5.03 59.51 -18.15
N ASN A 1174 4.98 60.83 -17.94
CA ASN A 1174 4.09 61.48 -16.97
C ASN A 1174 4.14 60.81 -15.58
N SER A 1175 5.33 60.49 -15.08
CA SER A 1175 5.56 59.69 -13.86
C SER A 1175 6.76 60.21 -13.08
N THR A 1176 6.88 59.87 -11.80
CA THR A 1176 8.02 60.29 -10.94
C THR A 1176 8.85 59.08 -10.53
N ILE A 1177 10.17 59.18 -10.64
CA ILE A 1177 11.11 58.18 -10.14
C ILE A 1177 12.21 58.81 -9.28
N GLN A 1178 12.49 58.17 -8.14
CA GLN A 1178 13.69 58.38 -7.33
C GLN A 1178 14.55 57.12 -7.41
N ALA A 1179 15.81 57.27 -7.81
CA ALA A 1179 16.73 56.15 -8.00
C ALA A 1179 18.05 56.42 -7.27
N THR A 1180 18.44 55.51 -6.38
CA THR A 1180 19.70 55.56 -5.62
C THR A 1180 20.48 54.29 -5.86
N ASN A 1181 21.75 54.40 -6.27
CA ASN A 1181 22.62 53.24 -6.55
C ASN A 1181 21.98 52.24 -7.55
N VAL A 1182 21.64 52.72 -8.75
CA VAL A 1182 21.06 51.89 -9.82
C VAL A 1182 22.08 51.71 -10.93
N THR A 1183 22.27 50.46 -11.36
CA THR A 1183 23.22 50.09 -12.43
C THR A 1183 22.50 49.59 -13.68
N PHE A 1184 23.00 50.01 -14.84
CA PHE A 1184 22.50 49.63 -16.16
C PHE A 1184 23.63 48.94 -16.92
N SER A 1185 23.39 47.74 -17.46
CA SER A 1185 24.41 47.01 -18.22
C SER A 1185 23.82 46.19 -19.38
N GLY A 1186 24.52 46.15 -20.52
CA GLY A 1186 24.19 45.27 -21.65
C GLY A 1186 22.85 45.53 -22.34
N ASN A 1187 22.21 46.69 -22.11
CA ASN A 1187 20.98 47.08 -22.82
C ASN A 1187 21.33 47.74 -24.17
N THR A 1188 20.49 47.59 -25.20
CA THR A 1188 20.76 48.25 -26.51
C THR A 1188 20.70 49.77 -26.44
N THR A 1189 19.87 50.32 -25.55
CA THR A 1189 19.84 51.75 -25.22
C THR A 1189 19.72 51.97 -23.71
N ASP A 1190 20.77 52.53 -23.08
CA ASP A 1190 20.77 52.87 -21.65
C ASP A 1190 20.02 54.17 -21.32
N LYS A 1191 19.51 54.89 -22.35
CA LYS A 1191 18.70 56.11 -22.22
C LYS A 1191 17.46 56.05 -23.12
N SER A 1192 16.34 56.55 -22.61
CA SER A 1192 15.16 56.88 -23.43
C SER A 1192 15.58 57.70 -24.66
N PRO A 1193 14.98 57.47 -25.85
CA PRO A 1193 15.11 58.41 -26.96
C PRO A 1193 14.76 59.82 -26.45
N ALA A 1194 15.57 60.79 -26.86
CA ALA A 1194 15.44 62.19 -26.46
C ALA A 1194 13.98 62.64 -26.69
N ASN A 1195 13.31 63.06 -25.61
CA ASN A 1195 11.98 63.69 -25.46
C ASN A 1195 11.11 63.14 -24.32
N ALA A 1196 11.62 62.23 -23.48
CA ALA A 1196 10.97 61.86 -22.21
C ALA A 1196 11.87 62.24 -21.02
N PHE A 1197 11.65 63.45 -20.50
CA PHE A 1197 12.05 63.86 -19.15
C PHE A 1197 10.88 64.57 -18.50
#